data_AF-A0A418MI90-F1
#
_entry.id   AF-A0A418MI90-F1
#
_cell.length_a   1.000
_cell.length_b   1.000
_cell.length_c   1.000
_cell.angle_alpha   90.00
_cell.angle_beta   90.00
_cell.angle_gamma   90.00
#
_symmetry.space_group_name_H-M   'P 1'
#
loop_
_entity.id
_entity.type
_entity.pdbx_description
1 polymer ?
#
loop_
_entity_poly.entity_id
_entity_poly.type
_entity_poly.pdbx_seq_one_letter_code
_entity_poly.pdbx_strand_id
1 'polypeptide(L)'
;MDVLLITLKGENAAPVAVWLQGADRQSLTHVEIYRVSISRKVEPFTKRTAVGANLLRVEPTSSQNYYRSIRLALPTQQKPTFDAVIVSVGAKSFRYASEKIRTDWRLVDSTASTVVFETPGDLYFSPSRLPVFNAVLNWKGDGALIRTLLMNSGHLTFLLILLIVAQRLPLTRWATWFQTWLEADSRRPRRLTVGLIAGLTILRYPFELNPVTTGLDPSWILGLNWAYANGLTWGQDVVFTYGPLFWLLYPSLILPSSVLILAAGLTLVLTVYALGVLVDQLVDAVRSQTMSVFVGFIILWLLAFVEYNLLDIITVACLVVLTRPIRGRFNGQVLPVLLILAIISLIKLSYLAISFALLIFYTGLAIRNRRMQLVPIAWLGFGFSLLTLWMLSGQPLANLGPFLTRAYQIAQGYSEAMSTPIWNEEISVLGNLVELRILVVAAVSMLVLGIVFLTTPVRSRLWVCLLLSSPIVFLAFKEGFVRYDRVHFVLFFSQWLLILLAYRLVLTPDKRPRFPGLNWVWLGSLLVCLIILPVKWPAYGADLLNVLDAGVRAQTLQRATQAIRSQLKIDAGTQDVFQRKLPVDVMPYNIALLYAYGANWKPRPIMQSYAAYAGPLDSLNASYNKSKKAPPYLLYSFTSIDDQYPFFDEPLTLPTLLSDYEIASADTASADTASYLLLRRKLTPTAETYSRLGRQQVSLGQPALVPKKTNQFTYVKARVNLSLWGKLLNFVYKIPPLHISIEPLGDTQPVRYDLNRQTAPDGLLVSHHVQNLKEAAKLWSAQTPANVRTIRFVGNGLIYESPIQIEFVGVSR
;
A
#
# COMPACT_ATOMS: atom_id res chain seq x y z
N MET A 1 -1.92 -5.70 -25.12
CA MET A 1 -2.28 -6.62 -26.22
C MET A 1 -1.93 -8.02 -25.77
N ASP A 2 -2.95 -8.87 -25.71
CA ASP A 2 -2.96 -10.05 -24.84
C ASP A 2 -2.07 -11.14 -25.39
N VAL A 3 -1.08 -11.52 -24.59
CA VAL A 3 -0.07 -12.49 -24.97
C VAL A 3 -0.53 -13.84 -24.45
N LEU A 4 -1.03 -14.69 -25.35
CA LEU A 4 -1.24 -16.09 -25.02
C LEU A 4 0.12 -16.74 -24.70
N LEU A 5 0.07 -17.64 -23.73
CA LEU A 5 1.22 -18.24 -23.07
C LEU A 5 0.89 -19.72 -22.85
N ILE A 6 0.92 -20.48 -23.94
CA ILE A 6 0.74 -21.93 -23.90
C ILE A 6 2.00 -22.56 -23.29
N THR A 7 2.00 -22.85 -21.99
CA THR A 7 2.93 -23.80 -21.36
C THR A 7 2.15 -24.96 -20.73
N LEU A 8 2.84 -25.97 -20.17
CA LEU A 8 2.23 -27.05 -19.37
C LEU A 8 2.88 -27.09 -17.96
N LYS A 9 2.21 -27.71 -16.97
CA LYS A 9 2.70 -27.71 -15.58
C LYS A 9 4.06 -28.42 -15.48
N GLY A 10 5.07 -27.73 -14.97
CA GLY A 10 6.34 -28.29 -14.49
C GLY A 10 7.53 -28.14 -15.44
N GLU A 11 7.34 -28.40 -16.74
CA GLU A 11 8.43 -28.65 -17.68
C GLU A 11 8.18 -28.01 -19.07
N ASN A 12 9.12 -28.21 -19.99
CA ASN A 12 9.28 -27.56 -21.30
C ASN A 12 8.00 -27.18 -22.08
N ALA A 13 8.11 -26.12 -22.90
CA ALA A 13 7.11 -25.76 -23.91
C ALA A 13 6.68 -27.00 -24.71
N ALA A 14 5.38 -27.18 -24.92
CA ALA A 14 4.82 -28.39 -25.54
C ALA A 14 4.71 -28.24 -27.08
N PRO A 15 4.82 -29.34 -27.85
CA PRO A 15 4.60 -29.30 -29.29
C PRO A 15 3.15 -28.93 -29.62
N VAL A 16 2.98 -28.11 -30.65
CA VAL A 16 1.67 -27.66 -31.15
C VAL A 16 1.42 -28.26 -32.52
N ALA A 17 0.31 -28.97 -32.70
CA ALA A 17 -0.07 -29.57 -33.98
C ALA A 17 -1.45 -29.06 -34.43
N VAL A 18 -1.64 -28.88 -35.73
CA VAL A 18 -2.90 -28.42 -36.33
C VAL A 18 -3.20 -29.22 -37.59
N TRP A 19 -4.42 -29.77 -37.72
CA TRP A 19 -4.85 -30.49 -38.93
C TRP A 19 -6.35 -30.34 -39.21
N LEU A 20 -6.77 -30.76 -40.41
CA LEU A 20 -8.15 -30.67 -40.89
C LEU A 20 -8.83 -32.04 -40.93
N GLN A 21 -10.13 -32.05 -40.63
CA GLN A 21 -11.01 -33.22 -40.69
C GLN A 21 -12.16 -32.94 -41.67
N GLY A 22 -12.42 -33.84 -42.61
CA GLY A 22 -13.50 -33.74 -43.62
C GLY A 22 -13.22 -34.54 -44.88
N ALA A 23 -14.19 -34.60 -45.80
CA ALA A 23 -14.09 -35.40 -47.02
C ALA A 23 -13.32 -34.69 -48.17
N ASP A 24 -13.48 -33.39 -48.35
CA ASP A 24 -12.85 -32.64 -49.44
C ASP A 24 -12.12 -31.38 -48.92
N ARG A 25 -10.81 -31.26 -49.18
CA ARG A 25 -9.89 -30.53 -48.28
C ARG A 25 -9.16 -29.33 -48.89
N GLN A 26 -9.59 -28.83 -50.05
CA GLN A 26 -8.82 -27.82 -50.82
C GLN A 26 -9.01 -26.34 -50.39
N SER A 27 -9.86 -26.04 -49.40
CA SER A 27 -10.37 -24.68 -49.15
C SER A 27 -9.57 -23.78 -48.18
N LEU A 28 -8.35 -24.15 -47.77
CA LEU A 28 -7.56 -23.39 -46.79
C LEU A 28 -6.29 -22.78 -47.40
N THR A 29 -6.08 -21.47 -47.26
CA THR A 29 -5.03 -20.74 -48.01
C THR A 29 -3.70 -20.60 -47.28
N HIS A 30 -3.71 -20.38 -45.96
CA HIS A 30 -2.53 -20.61 -45.09
C HIS A 30 -2.89 -20.76 -43.60
N VAL A 31 -1.92 -21.27 -42.83
CA VAL A 31 -1.89 -21.24 -41.35
C VAL A 31 -0.64 -20.46 -40.91
N GLU A 32 -0.73 -19.69 -39.84
CA GLU A 32 0.41 -19.03 -39.17
C GLU A 32 0.35 -19.29 -37.66
N ILE A 33 1.49 -19.51 -37.00
CA ILE A 33 1.56 -19.59 -35.54
C ILE A 33 2.38 -18.40 -35.04
N TYR A 34 1.85 -17.66 -34.08
CA TYR A 34 2.49 -16.49 -33.49
C TYR A 34 3.13 -16.83 -32.15
N ARG A 35 4.30 -16.26 -31.90
CA ARG A 35 4.99 -16.31 -30.59
C ARG A 35 5.03 -14.92 -29.96
N VAL A 36 5.39 -14.88 -28.69
CA VAL A 36 5.87 -13.64 -28.06
C VAL A 36 7.27 -13.79 -27.51
N SER A 37 8.07 -12.77 -27.80
CA SER A 37 9.41 -12.59 -27.25
C SER A 37 9.36 -11.89 -25.90
N ILE A 38 10.39 -12.10 -25.07
CA ILE A 38 10.51 -11.52 -23.72
C ILE A 38 10.41 -9.98 -23.70
N SER A 39 10.71 -9.32 -24.83
CA SER A 39 10.54 -7.86 -25.01
C SER A 39 9.11 -7.40 -25.33
N ARG A 40 8.11 -8.28 -25.20
CA ARG A 40 6.69 -8.07 -25.59
C ARG A 40 6.45 -7.77 -27.07
N LYS A 41 7.45 -7.94 -27.95
CA LYS A 41 7.22 -7.93 -29.41
C LYS A 41 6.57 -9.23 -29.87
N VAL A 42 5.55 -9.07 -30.71
CA VAL A 42 4.75 -10.14 -31.33
C VAL A 42 5.32 -10.39 -32.72
N GLU A 43 5.73 -11.62 -33.00
CA GLU A 43 6.32 -12.02 -34.29
C GLU A 43 5.72 -13.37 -34.74
N PRO A 44 5.45 -13.56 -36.04
CA PRO A 44 5.08 -14.88 -36.56
C PRO A 44 6.26 -15.84 -36.38
N PHE A 45 5.99 -17.00 -35.78
CA PHE A 45 7.01 -18.04 -35.52
C PHE A 45 7.27 -18.89 -36.77
N THR A 46 6.22 -19.16 -37.54
CA THR A 46 6.28 -19.81 -38.85
C THR A 46 5.45 -19.02 -39.85
N LYS A 47 5.96 -18.87 -41.08
CA LYS A 47 5.24 -18.22 -42.18
C LYS A 47 5.20 -19.14 -43.40
N ARG A 48 4.00 -19.65 -43.69
CA ARG A 48 3.61 -20.40 -44.91
C ARG A 48 4.19 -21.82 -45.05
N THR A 49 3.31 -22.76 -45.39
CA THR A 49 3.65 -23.99 -46.12
C THR A 49 2.60 -24.22 -47.21
N ALA A 50 2.96 -24.96 -48.25
CA ALA A 50 2.22 -25.01 -49.51
C ALA A 50 0.84 -25.68 -49.41
N VAL A 51 -0.04 -25.28 -50.34
CA VAL A 51 -1.36 -25.89 -50.57
C VAL A 51 -1.22 -27.41 -50.70
N GLY A 52 -1.87 -28.17 -49.82
CA GLY A 52 -1.91 -29.65 -49.85
C GLY A 52 -1.32 -30.38 -48.63
N ALA A 53 -0.58 -29.72 -47.74
CA ALA A 53 -0.03 -30.36 -46.54
C ALA A 53 -1.07 -30.44 -45.40
N ASN A 54 -1.56 -31.64 -45.10
CA ASN A 54 -2.71 -31.86 -44.20
C ASN A 54 -2.45 -31.74 -42.68
N LEU A 55 -1.19 -31.60 -42.24
CA LEU A 55 -0.80 -31.54 -40.83
C LEU A 55 0.34 -30.53 -40.65
N LEU A 56 0.11 -29.49 -39.84
CA LEU A 56 1.13 -28.54 -39.38
C LEU A 56 1.52 -28.89 -37.95
N ARG A 57 2.64 -29.61 -37.77
CA ARG A 57 3.19 -29.89 -36.43
C ARG A 57 4.45 -29.05 -36.20
N VAL A 58 4.45 -28.30 -35.11
CA VAL A 58 5.52 -27.40 -34.70
C VAL A 58 6.10 -27.88 -33.38
N GLU A 59 7.32 -28.39 -33.45
CA GLU A 59 8.09 -28.81 -32.28
C GLU A 59 8.72 -27.60 -31.55
N PRO A 60 8.83 -27.67 -30.21
CA PRO A 60 9.36 -26.59 -29.40
C PRO A 60 10.90 -26.57 -29.49
N THR A 61 11.46 -25.52 -30.08
CA THR A 61 12.92 -25.33 -30.17
C THR A 61 13.61 -24.90 -28.87
N SER A 62 12.86 -24.50 -27.83
CA SER A 62 13.42 -24.16 -26.50
C SER A 62 12.37 -24.23 -25.38
N SER A 63 12.83 -24.30 -24.13
CA SER A 63 11.98 -24.30 -22.92
C SER A 63 11.28 -22.97 -22.62
N GLN A 64 11.59 -21.89 -23.34
CA GLN A 64 10.95 -20.56 -23.20
C GLN A 64 10.15 -20.14 -24.45
N ASN A 65 9.76 -21.09 -25.29
CA ASN A 65 8.88 -20.81 -26.42
C ASN A 65 7.44 -20.59 -25.94
N TYR A 66 6.98 -19.34 -26.01
CA TYR A 66 5.63 -18.95 -25.61
C TYR A 66 4.76 -18.66 -26.84
N TYR A 67 3.80 -19.53 -27.10
CA TYR A 67 2.88 -19.44 -28.24
C TYR A 67 1.68 -18.55 -27.93
N ARG A 68 1.46 -17.56 -28.80
CA ARG A 68 0.49 -16.46 -28.63
C ARG A 68 -0.84 -16.69 -29.33
N SER A 69 -0.85 -17.41 -30.44
CA SER A 69 -2.07 -17.69 -31.20
C SER A 69 -1.74 -18.51 -32.44
N ILE A 70 -2.77 -19.09 -33.03
CA ILE A 70 -2.73 -19.67 -34.36
C ILE A 70 -3.70 -18.87 -35.22
N ARG A 71 -3.30 -18.52 -36.44
CA ARG A 71 -4.14 -17.80 -37.41
C ARG A 71 -4.40 -18.68 -38.63
N LEU A 72 -5.64 -18.64 -39.12
CA LEU A 72 -6.12 -19.37 -40.29
C LEU A 72 -6.64 -18.38 -41.32
N ALA A 73 -6.21 -18.53 -42.57
CA ALA A 73 -6.66 -17.73 -43.69
C ALA A 73 -7.65 -18.54 -44.57
N LEU A 74 -8.83 -17.95 -44.83
CA LEU A 74 -9.93 -18.55 -45.57
C LEU A 74 -10.36 -17.65 -46.75
N PRO A 75 -10.74 -18.19 -47.92
CA PRO A 75 -11.23 -17.39 -49.05
C PRO A 75 -12.49 -16.59 -48.70
N THR A 76 -12.66 -15.36 -49.19
CA THR A 76 -13.76 -14.48 -48.74
C THR A 76 -15.16 -15.00 -49.11
N GLN A 77 -15.36 -15.60 -50.29
CA GLN A 77 -16.69 -15.91 -50.83
C GLN A 77 -17.09 -17.39 -50.85
N GLN A 78 -16.22 -18.33 -50.47
CA GLN A 78 -16.56 -19.76 -50.39
C GLN A 78 -16.74 -20.24 -48.95
N LYS A 79 -17.74 -21.10 -48.70
CA LYS A 79 -17.84 -21.85 -47.44
C LYS A 79 -16.68 -22.85 -47.36
N PRO A 80 -16.11 -23.11 -46.16
CA PRO A 80 -15.10 -24.14 -45.98
C PRO A 80 -15.65 -25.52 -46.37
N THR A 81 -14.82 -26.35 -47.01
CA THR A 81 -15.19 -27.70 -47.48
C THR A 81 -14.81 -28.80 -46.48
N PHE A 82 -14.06 -28.46 -45.42
CA PHE A 82 -13.72 -29.34 -44.30
C PHE A 82 -14.73 -29.19 -43.16
N ASP A 83 -14.86 -30.20 -42.30
CA ASP A 83 -15.81 -30.24 -41.19
C ASP A 83 -15.26 -29.55 -39.93
N ALA A 84 -13.97 -29.73 -39.65
CA ALA A 84 -13.33 -29.19 -38.45
C ALA A 84 -11.81 -29.00 -38.58
N VAL A 85 -11.27 -28.07 -37.78
CA VAL A 85 -9.84 -27.95 -37.45
C VAL A 85 -9.60 -28.60 -36.09
N ILE A 86 -8.56 -29.42 -35.97
CA ILE A 86 -8.08 -29.91 -34.68
C ILE A 86 -6.73 -29.26 -34.35
N VAL A 87 -6.61 -28.70 -33.15
CA VAL A 87 -5.40 -28.12 -32.57
C VAL A 87 -4.99 -28.96 -31.38
N SER A 88 -3.78 -29.49 -31.35
CA SER A 88 -3.23 -30.21 -30.19
C SER A 88 -2.06 -29.47 -29.57
N VAL A 89 -1.96 -29.55 -28.25
CA VAL A 89 -0.86 -29.02 -27.43
C VAL A 89 -0.40 -30.16 -26.51
N GLY A 90 0.78 -30.72 -26.80
CA GLY A 90 1.23 -31.95 -26.15
C GLY A 90 0.20 -33.07 -26.30
N ALA A 91 -0.27 -33.63 -25.18
CA ALA A 91 -1.25 -34.71 -25.15
C ALA A 91 -2.74 -34.25 -25.22
N LYS A 92 -3.03 -32.95 -25.21
CA LYS A 92 -4.42 -32.43 -25.29
C LYS A 92 -4.76 -32.00 -26.72
N SER A 93 -6.00 -32.22 -27.13
CA SER A 93 -6.51 -31.87 -28.47
C SER A 93 -7.85 -31.14 -28.38
N PHE A 94 -8.03 -30.11 -29.21
CA PHE A 94 -9.17 -29.21 -29.25
C PHE A 94 -9.73 -29.20 -30.69
N ARG A 95 -11.04 -29.39 -30.86
CA ARG A 95 -11.70 -29.52 -32.18
C ARG A 95 -12.67 -28.37 -32.40
N TYR A 96 -12.47 -27.61 -33.47
CA TYR A 96 -13.27 -26.45 -33.87
C TYR A 96 -14.00 -26.75 -35.18
N ALA A 97 -15.34 -26.74 -35.17
CA ALA A 97 -16.13 -26.93 -36.39
C ALA A 97 -15.89 -25.77 -37.39
N SER A 98 -15.78 -26.08 -38.67
CA SER A 98 -15.36 -25.12 -39.70
C SER A 98 -16.33 -23.95 -39.88
N GLU A 99 -17.64 -24.24 -39.79
CA GLU A 99 -18.74 -23.29 -39.80
C GLU A 99 -18.63 -22.25 -38.68
N LYS A 100 -18.01 -22.61 -37.55
CA LYS A 100 -17.79 -21.74 -36.39
C LYS A 100 -16.48 -20.95 -36.42
N ILE A 101 -15.56 -21.24 -37.35
CA ILE A 101 -14.29 -20.48 -37.42
C ILE A 101 -14.56 -19.01 -37.80
N ARG A 102 -15.53 -18.74 -38.69
CA ARG A 102 -15.85 -17.36 -39.08
C ARG A 102 -16.60 -16.57 -38.00
N THR A 103 -17.13 -17.22 -36.97
CA THR A 103 -17.94 -16.60 -35.90
C THR A 103 -17.20 -16.54 -34.56
N ASP A 104 -16.49 -17.61 -34.20
CA ASP A 104 -15.95 -17.82 -32.85
C ASP A 104 -14.46 -17.45 -32.77
N TRP A 105 -13.76 -17.41 -33.91
CA TRP A 105 -12.37 -16.97 -33.98
C TRP A 105 -12.31 -15.47 -34.30
N ARG A 106 -11.30 -14.79 -33.74
CA ARG A 106 -11.17 -13.35 -33.90
C ARG A 106 -10.75 -13.01 -35.32
N LEU A 107 -11.58 -12.28 -36.05
CA LEU A 107 -11.16 -11.64 -37.30
C LEU A 107 -10.00 -10.66 -37.02
N VAL A 108 -8.86 -10.84 -37.71
CA VAL A 108 -7.67 -9.98 -37.58
C VAL A 108 -7.45 -9.12 -38.81
N ASP A 109 -7.70 -9.68 -40.01
CA ASP A 109 -7.50 -8.98 -41.29
C ASP A 109 -8.49 -9.51 -42.33
N SER A 110 -8.88 -8.67 -43.29
CA SER A 110 -9.87 -8.99 -44.32
C SER A 110 -9.58 -8.24 -45.62
N THR A 111 -9.39 -9.00 -46.70
CA THR A 111 -9.15 -8.48 -48.06
C THR A 111 -10.23 -8.98 -49.02
N ALA A 112 -10.26 -8.45 -50.24
CA ALA A 112 -11.24 -8.83 -51.26
C ALA A 112 -11.24 -10.35 -51.57
N SER A 113 -10.10 -11.03 -51.41
CA SER A 113 -9.95 -12.46 -51.71
C SER A 113 -9.79 -13.37 -50.49
N THR A 114 -9.23 -12.87 -49.37
CA THR A 114 -8.89 -13.70 -48.19
C THR A 114 -9.19 -13.00 -46.87
N VAL A 115 -9.66 -13.77 -45.89
CA VAL A 115 -10.04 -13.35 -44.53
C VAL A 115 -9.24 -14.15 -43.49
N VAL A 116 -8.62 -13.48 -42.52
CA VAL A 116 -7.70 -14.09 -41.55
C VAL A 116 -8.28 -14.07 -40.13
N PHE A 117 -8.44 -15.25 -39.54
CA PHE A 117 -9.03 -15.48 -38.23
C PHE A 117 -7.97 -16.00 -37.24
N GLU A 118 -8.02 -15.57 -35.98
CA GLU A 118 -7.10 -15.92 -34.90
C GLU A 118 -7.78 -16.75 -33.82
N THR A 119 -7.11 -17.81 -33.35
CA THR A 119 -7.62 -18.73 -32.32
C THR A 119 -8.17 -17.98 -31.12
N PRO A 120 -9.29 -18.44 -30.54
CA PRO A 120 -9.73 -17.97 -29.23
C PRO A 120 -8.70 -18.24 -28.13
N GLY A 121 -8.96 -17.65 -26.95
CA GLY A 121 -7.98 -17.47 -25.88
C GLY A 121 -7.74 -18.69 -24.96
N ASP A 122 -8.11 -19.90 -25.39
CA ASP A 122 -8.47 -21.03 -24.53
C ASP A 122 -7.39 -22.13 -24.36
N LEU A 123 -6.15 -21.87 -24.82
CA LEU A 123 -5.06 -22.87 -24.88
C LEU A 123 -4.01 -22.84 -23.73
N TYR A 124 -4.22 -22.12 -22.61
CA TYR A 124 -3.19 -21.91 -21.56
C TYR A 124 -3.01 -23.05 -20.52
N PHE A 125 -1.79 -23.22 -19.99
CA PHE A 125 -1.41 -23.92 -18.75
C PHE A 125 -0.03 -23.37 -18.25
N SER A 126 0.46 -23.70 -17.02
CA SER A 126 1.73 -23.24 -16.37
C SER A 126 1.88 -23.92 -14.96
N PRO A 127 3.05 -24.21 -14.29
CA PRO A 127 4.29 -23.39 -14.15
C PRO A 127 5.67 -24.10 -13.82
N SER A 128 6.71 -23.28 -13.56
CA SER A 128 7.84 -23.38 -12.57
C SER A 128 8.98 -24.43 -12.59
N ARG A 129 10.23 -23.96 -12.79
CA ARG A 129 11.30 -23.82 -11.75
C ARG A 129 12.50 -22.94 -12.22
N LEU A 130 12.91 -21.96 -11.39
CA LEU A 130 14.17 -21.17 -11.40
C LEU A 130 14.72 -20.57 -12.73
N PRO A 131 14.43 -19.30 -13.07
CA PRO A 131 14.97 -18.60 -14.27
C PRO A 131 16.24 -17.75 -14.05
N VAL A 132 16.71 -17.63 -12.79
CA VAL A 132 17.51 -16.49 -12.31
C VAL A 132 18.82 -16.23 -13.07
N PHE A 133 19.59 -17.27 -13.42
CA PHE A 133 20.94 -17.09 -14.00
C PHE A 133 20.92 -16.76 -15.51
N ASN A 134 20.05 -17.39 -16.28
CA ASN A 134 20.02 -17.21 -17.75
C ASN A 134 19.37 -15.88 -18.18
N ALA A 135 18.58 -15.25 -17.32
CA ALA A 135 18.03 -13.92 -17.54
C ALA A 135 19.09 -12.81 -17.45
N VAL A 136 20.13 -12.99 -16.62
CA VAL A 136 21.22 -12.02 -16.44
C VAL A 136 22.14 -11.97 -17.67
N LEU A 137 22.49 -13.13 -18.23
CA LEU A 137 23.42 -13.22 -19.36
C LEU A 137 22.80 -12.82 -20.72
N ASN A 138 21.48 -12.93 -20.87
CA ASN A 138 20.76 -12.59 -22.12
C ASN A 138 20.01 -11.25 -22.05
N TRP A 139 20.32 -10.41 -21.07
CA TRP A 139 19.62 -9.15 -20.82
C TRP A 139 19.92 -8.09 -21.90
N LYS A 140 18.97 -7.92 -22.84
CA LYS A 140 18.96 -6.77 -23.77
C LYS A 140 18.52 -5.50 -23.03
N GLY A 141 19.45 -4.96 -22.23
CA GLY A 141 19.41 -3.71 -21.45
C GLY A 141 18.05 -3.00 -21.38
N ASP A 142 17.41 -3.03 -20.22
CA ASP A 142 16.06 -2.48 -20.02
C ASP A 142 15.92 -1.03 -20.49
N GLY A 143 15.47 -0.86 -21.73
CA GLY A 143 15.02 0.43 -22.26
C GLY A 143 13.81 0.98 -21.51
N ALA A 144 13.19 0.19 -20.63
CA ALA A 144 12.21 0.60 -19.64
C ALA A 144 12.87 1.18 -18.38
N LEU A 145 13.89 0.53 -17.80
CA LEU A 145 14.64 1.05 -16.64
C LEU A 145 15.42 2.32 -17.02
N ILE A 146 16.09 2.30 -18.17
CA ILE A 146 16.77 3.45 -18.75
C ILE A 146 15.75 4.55 -19.08
N ARG A 147 14.53 4.23 -19.57
CA ARG A 147 13.46 5.23 -19.68
C ARG A 147 12.93 5.71 -18.32
N THR A 148 12.85 4.90 -17.28
CA THR A 148 12.41 5.38 -15.95
C THR A 148 13.45 6.35 -15.37
N LEU A 149 14.74 6.04 -15.54
CA LEU A 149 15.85 6.91 -15.13
C LEU A 149 15.96 8.19 -15.99
N LEU A 150 15.69 8.10 -17.31
CA LEU A 150 15.77 9.24 -18.24
C LEU A 150 14.46 10.04 -18.38
N MET A 151 13.28 9.46 -18.12
CA MET A 151 11.98 10.16 -18.14
C MET A 151 11.68 10.85 -16.81
N ASN A 152 12.37 10.50 -15.72
CA ASN A 152 12.64 11.41 -14.60
C ASN A 152 13.67 12.51 -15.00
N SER A 153 13.59 13.00 -16.24
CA SER A 153 14.56 13.93 -16.87
C SER A 153 14.75 15.22 -16.09
N GLY A 154 13.74 15.70 -15.37
CA GLY A 154 13.84 16.90 -14.52
C GLY A 154 14.99 16.83 -13.51
N HIS A 155 15.29 15.65 -12.97
CA HIS A 155 16.35 15.43 -11.98
C HIS A 155 17.74 15.54 -12.60
N LEU A 156 18.00 14.80 -13.68
CA LEU A 156 19.28 14.83 -14.37
C LEU A 156 19.54 16.20 -15.00
N THR A 157 18.54 16.81 -15.64
CA THR A 157 18.68 18.13 -16.25
C THR A 157 18.95 19.19 -15.18
N PHE A 158 18.28 19.15 -14.02
CA PHE A 158 18.57 20.08 -12.94
C PHE A 158 19.97 19.86 -12.32
N LEU A 159 20.38 18.61 -12.08
CA LEU A 159 21.73 18.29 -11.57
C LEU A 159 22.84 18.70 -12.56
N LEU A 160 22.64 18.47 -13.86
CA LEU A 160 23.54 18.93 -14.92
C LEU A 160 23.60 20.45 -14.97
N ILE A 161 22.46 21.15 -14.91
CA ILE A 161 22.42 22.62 -14.82
C ILE A 161 23.17 23.09 -13.58
N LEU A 162 22.93 22.51 -12.40
CA LEU A 162 23.63 22.88 -11.15
C LEU A 162 25.14 22.69 -11.27
N LEU A 163 25.60 21.57 -11.84
CA LEU A 163 27.02 21.30 -12.07
C LEU A 163 27.65 22.26 -13.08
N ILE A 164 26.97 22.54 -14.20
CA ILE A 164 27.44 23.47 -15.24
C ILE A 164 27.48 24.91 -14.69
N VAL A 165 26.44 25.33 -13.97
CA VAL A 165 26.35 26.65 -13.32
C VAL A 165 27.41 26.79 -12.23
N ALA A 166 27.64 25.74 -11.42
CA ALA A 166 28.66 25.75 -10.38
C ALA A 166 30.10 25.76 -10.92
N GLN A 167 30.35 25.18 -12.09
CA GLN A 167 31.65 25.23 -12.76
C GLN A 167 31.90 26.54 -13.50
N ARG A 168 30.85 27.27 -13.94
CA ARG A 168 31.00 28.47 -14.78
C ARG A 168 30.76 29.82 -14.08
N LEU A 169 30.07 29.85 -12.94
CA LEU A 169 29.95 31.07 -12.15
C LEU A 169 31.07 31.17 -11.10
N PRO A 170 31.62 32.37 -10.82
CA PRO A 170 32.42 32.59 -9.62
C PRO A 170 31.50 32.58 -8.39
N LEU A 171 31.07 31.39 -7.98
CA LEU A 171 30.05 31.16 -6.95
C LEU A 171 30.37 31.89 -5.63
N THR A 172 31.63 31.97 -5.26
CA THR A 172 32.08 32.71 -4.06
C THR A 172 31.83 34.21 -4.18
N ARG A 173 32.09 34.82 -5.36
CA ARG A 173 31.80 36.25 -5.60
C ARG A 173 30.30 36.53 -5.56
N TRP A 174 29.48 35.68 -6.16
CA TRP A 174 28.02 35.78 -6.12
C TRP A 174 27.45 35.60 -4.72
N ALA A 175 27.95 34.62 -3.97
CA ALA A 175 27.54 34.37 -2.60
C ALA A 175 27.90 35.55 -1.68
N THR A 176 29.14 36.07 -1.76
CA THR A 176 29.54 37.27 -1.02
C THR A 176 28.70 38.48 -1.39
N TRP A 177 28.47 38.74 -2.70
CA TRP A 177 27.61 39.84 -3.16
C TRP A 177 26.20 39.73 -2.59
N PHE A 178 25.59 38.53 -2.59
CA PHE A 178 24.24 38.32 -2.06
C PHE A 178 24.18 38.54 -0.54
N GLN A 179 25.22 38.15 0.20
CA GLN A 179 25.33 38.45 1.63
C GLN A 179 25.47 39.96 1.88
N THR A 180 26.37 40.66 1.18
CA THR A 180 26.50 42.12 1.28
C THR A 180 25.18 42.83 0.92
N TRP A 181 24.45 42.31 -0.07
CA TRP A 181 23.11 42.81 -0.43
C TRP A 181 22.09 42.59 0.70
N LEU A 182 22.09 41.44 1.37
CA LEU A 182 21.22 41.18 2.54
C LEU A 182 21.56 42.06 3.75
N GLU A 183 22.83 42.37 3.96
CA GLU A 183 23.29 43.16 5.10
C GLU A 183 23.13 44.67 4.91
N ALA A 184 23.18 45.17 3.67
CA ALA A 184 23.08 46.59 3.34
C ALA A 184 21.71 47.25 3.61
N ASP A 185 20.66 46.50 3.90
CA ASP A 185 19.39 47.03 4.43
C ASP A 185 18.71 45.97 5.33
N SER A 186 18.50 46.32 6.60
CA SER A 186 17.89 45.47 7.61
C SER A 186 16.47 44.98 7.26
N ARG A 187 15.79 45.62 6.30
CA ARG A 187 14.47 45.22 5.80
C ARG A 187 14.55 44.13 4.71
N ARG A 188 15.69 43.98 4.01
CA ARG A 188 15.85 43.01 2.91
C ARG A 188 15.67 41.55 3.35
N PRO A 189 16.26 41.07 4.47
CA PRO A 189 16.03 39.71 4.95
C PRO A 189 14.54 39.42 5.17
N ARG A 190 13.82 40.32 5.85
CA ARG A 190 12.38 40.17 6.12
C ARG A 190 11.55 40.15 4.84
N ARG A 191 11.85 41.02 3.87
CA ARG A 191 11.18 41.03 2.56
C ARG A 191 11.44 39.74 1.78
N LEU A 192 12.68 39.25 1.77
CA LEU A 192 13.04 37.97 1.15
C LEU A 192 12.32 36.81 1.81
N THR A 193 12.30 36.73 3.14
CA THR A 193 11.58 35.69 3.90
C THR A 193 10.09 35.67 3.53
N VAL A 194 9.41 36.82 3.54
CA VAL A 194 7.99 36.90 3.15
C VAL A 194 7.78 36.49 1.69
N GLY A 195 8.61 36.95 0.76
CA GLY A 195 8.52 36.59 -0.66
C GLY A 195 8.75 35.10 -0.91
N LEU A 196 9.73 34.48 -0.22
CA LEU A 196 10.01 33.06 -0.30
C LEU A 196 8.91 32.21 0.33
N ILE A 197 8.34 32.61 1.47
CA ILE A 197 7.18 31.93 2.07
C ILE A 197 5.99 32.01 1.13
N ALA A 198 5.66 33.18 0.59
CA ALA A 198 4.55 33.33 -0.34
C ALA A 198 4.77 32.49 -1.62
N GLY A 199 5.97 32.58 -2.22
CA GLY A 199 6.35 31.81 -3.40
C GLY A 199 6.30 30.31 -3.16
N LEU A 200 6.88 29.80 -2.07
CA LEU A 200 6.85 28.37 -1.73
C LEU A 200 5.44 27.90 -1.35
N THR A 201 4.65 28.68 -0.62
CA THR A 201 3.25 28.32 -0.31
C THR A 201 2.42 28.27 -1.58
N ILE A 202 2.54 29.23 -2.50
CA ILE A 202 1.90 29.17 -3.82
C ILE A 202 2.41 27.96 -4.61
N LEU A 203 3.70 27.63 -4.51
CA LEU A 203 4.34 26.53 -5.24
C LEU A 203 4.05 25.12 -4.66
N ARG A 204 3.66 25.04 -3.38
CA ARG A 204 3.60 23.79 -2.62
C ARG A 204 2.44 23.69 -1.64
N TYR A 205 1.35 24.41 -1.89
CA TYR A 205 0.16 24.33 -1.05
C TYR A 205 -0.35 22.87 -0.98
N PRO A 206 -0.17 22.16 0.15
CA PRO A 206 -0.22 20.70 0.18
C PRO A 206 -1.63 20.24 0.55
N PHE A 207 -2.60 20.71 -0.23
CA PHE A 207 -4.01 20.41 -0.07
C PHE A 207 -4.54 19.76 -1.36
N GLU A 208 -4.66 18.44 -1.31
CA GLU A 208 -5.18 17.59 -2.39
C GLU A 208 -6.44 16.88 -1.86
N LEU A 209 -7.51 16.85 -2.66
CA LEU A 209 -8.75 16.15 -2.29
C LEU A 209 -8.69 14.70 -2.76
N ASN A 210 -8.90 13.78 -1.82
CA ASN A 210 -8.83 12.36 -2.11
C ASN A 210 -10.07 11.93 -2.91
N PRO A 211 -9.88 11.38 -4.13
CA PRO A 211 -10.98 11.04 -5.02
C PRO A 211 -11.76 9.84 -4.49
N VAL A 212 -13.06 9.80 -4.79
CA VAL A 212 -13.92 8.67 -4.44
C VAL A 212 -13.77 7.59 -5.51
N THR A 213 -13.01 6.53 -5.22
CA THR A 213 -12.75 5.43 -6.16
C THR A 213 -12.68 4.09 -5.44
N THR A 214 -12.65 2.99 -6.19
CA THR A 214 -12.52 1.62 -5.70
C THR A 214 -11.09 1.30 -5.24
N GLY A 215 -10.92 0.21 -4.48
CA GLY A 215 -9.61 -0.28 -4.03
C GLY A 215 -9.37 -0.12 -2.53
N LEU A 216 -8.25 -0.67 -2.06
CA LEU A 216 -7.88 -0.76 -0.65
C LEU A 216 -7.74 0.62 0.02
N ASP A 217 -6.78 1.42 -0.43
CA ASP A 217 -6.50 2.73 0.15
C ASP A 217 -7.64 3.75 -0.02
N PRO A 218 -8.23 3.92 -1.21
CA PRO A 218 -9.39 4.80 -1.40
C PRO A 218 -10.57 4.46 -0.48
N SER A 219 -10.79 3.17 -0.18
CA SER A 219 -11.91 2.76 0.66
C SER A 219 -11.73 3.09 2.14
N TRP A 220 -10.53 2.94 2.72
CA TRP A 220 -10.34 3.36 4.12
C TRP A 220 -10.36 4.89 4.25
N ILE A 221 -9.79 5.63 3.29
CA ILE A 221 -9.85 7.10 3.26
C ILE A 221 -11.30 7.56 3.22
N LEU A 222 -12.11 7.00 2.31
CA LEU A 222 -13.53 7.31 2.21
C LEU A 222 -14.28 6.91 3.49
N GLY A 223 -13.99 5.75 4.06
CA GLY A 223 -14.60 5.25 5.29
C GLY A 223 -14.41 6.21 6.47
N LEU A 224 -13.20 6.73 6.68
CA LEU A 224 -12.94 7.72 7.73
C LEU A 224 -13.69 9.03 7.48
N ASN A 225 -13.71 9.53 6.23
CA ASN A 225 -14.44 10.75 5.84
C ASN A 225 -15.95 10.59 6.05
N TRP A 226 -16.51 9.43 5.71
CA TRP A 226 -17.94 9.16 5.86
C TRP A 226 -18.32 8.92 7.33
N ALA A 227 -17.46 8.27 8.10
CA ALA A 227 -17.62 8.13 9.55
C ALA A 227 -17.61 9.48 10.27
N TYR A 228 -16.71 10.39 9.90
CA TYR A 228 -16.70 11.77 10.38
C TYR A 228 -18.00 12.50 10.04
N ALA A 229 -18.43 12.43 8.77
CA ALA A 229 -19.66 13.09 8.30
C ALA A 229 -20.93 12.55 8.99
N ASN A 230 -20.94 11.29 9.42
CA ASN A 230 -22.03 10.65 10.15
C ASN A 230 -21.92 10.80 11.69
N GLY A 231 -20.90 11.50 12.20
CA GLY A 231 -20.71 11.72 13.65
C GLY A 231 -20.32 10.47 14.45
N LEU A 232 -19.68 9.48 13.82
CA LEU A 232 -19.21 8.27 14.51
C LEU A 232 -18.05 8.58 15.46
N THR A 233 -17.90 7.78 16.52
CA THR A 233 -16.90 8.05 17.56
C THR A 233 -15.62 7.20 17.41
N TRP A 234 -14.48 7.88 17.45
CA TRP A 234 -13.15 7.27 17.40
C TRP A 234 -12.87 6.47 18.67
N GLY A 235 -12.31 5.28 18.51
CA GLY A 235 -12.03 4.37 19.61
C GLY A 235 -13.22 3.50 20.04
N GLN A 236 -14.44 3.76 19.57
CA GLN A 236 -15.61 2.91 19.82
C GLN A 236 -16.23 2.39 18.53
N ASP A 237 -16.74 3.29 17.67
CA ASP A 237 -17.41 2.97 16.41
C ASP A 237 -16.42 2.89 15.23
N VAL A 238 -15.30 3.62 15.33
CA VAL A 238 -14.19 3.60 14.37
C VAL A 238 -12.89 3.26 15.07
N VAL A 239 -12.18 2.25 14.58
CA VAL A 239 -10.90 1.79 15.12
C VAL A 239 -9.85 1.78 13.99
N PHE A 240 -8.96 2.78 14.02
CA PHE A 240 -7.90 2.95 13.03
C PHE A 240 -6.72 3.75 13.64
N THR A 241 -5.56 3.79 12.96
CA THR A 241 -4.37 4.53 13.44
C THR A 241 -4.43 6.05 13.25
N TYR A 242 -5.41 6.51 12.46
CA TYR A 242 -5.70 7.91 12.24
C TYR A 242 -6.79 8.41 13.21
N GLY A 243 -6.56 9.56 13.84
CA GLY A 243 -7.46 10.18 14.81
C GLY A 243 -8.52 11.08 14.17
N PRO A 244 -9.34 11.80 14.95
CA PRO A 244 -10.48 12.56 14.44
C PRO A 244 -10.11 13.81 13.60
N LEU A 245 -8.83 14.20 13.53
CA LEU A 245 -8.35 15.28 12.67
C LEU A 245 -7.72 14.78 11.35
N PHE A 246 -7.80 13.48 11.03
CA PHE A 246 -7.17 12.87 9.86
C PHE A 246 -7.48 13.56 8.52
N TRP A 247 -8.64 14.22 8.40
CA TRP A 247 -9.09 14.98 7.23
C TRP A 247 -8.22 16.21 6.93
N LEU A 248 -7.29 16.60 7.80
CA LEU A 248 -6.23 17.56 7.48
C LEU A 248 -5.17 16.98 6.53
N LEU A 249 -5.01 15.65 6.49
CA LEU A 249 -4.09 14.96 5.59
C LEU A 249 -4.82 14.19 4.48
N TYR A 250 -5.99 13.62 4.78
CA TYR A 250 -6.80 12.88 3.80
C TYR A 250 -8.25 13.41 3.69
N PRO A 251 -8.46 14.70 3.35
CA PRO A 251 -9.80 15.21 3.07
C PRO A 251 -10.34 14.54 1.80
N SER A 252 -11.63 14.21 1.78
CA SER A 252 -12.31 13.68 0.60
C SER A 252 -13.46 14.57 0.14
N LEU A 253 -13.79 14.49 -1.15
CA LEU A 253 -14.89 15.22 -1.83
C LEU A 253 -16.27 15.04 -1.17
N ILE A 254 -16.44 14.05 -0.29
CA ILE A 254 -17.70 13.76 0.41
C ILE A 254 -17.93 14.64 1.65
N LEU A 255 -16.92 15.38 2.11
CA LEU A 255 -17.05 16.27 3.27
C LEU A 255 -17.87 17.53 2.94
N PRO A 256 -18.58 18.13 3.93
CA PRO A 256 -19.26 19.41 3.76
C PRO A 256 -18.30 20.55 3.37
N SER A 257 -18.78 21.55 2.60
CA SER A 257 -17.97 22.72 2.20
C SER A 257 -17.28 23.39 3.39
N SER A 258 -17.96 23.52 4.53
CA SER A 258 -17.41 24.15 5.75
C SER A 258 -16.18 23.41 6.28
N VAL A 259 -16.21 22.07 6.28
CA VAL A 259 -15.09 21.23 6.72
C VAL A 259 -13.95 21.29 5.69
N LEU A 260 -14.25 21.29 4.40
CA LEU A 260 -13.24 21.43 3.34
C LEU A 260 -12.56 22.80 3.35
N ILE A 261 -13.30 23.88 3.58
CA ILE A 261 -12.77 25.25 3.74
C ILE A 261 -11.92 25.34 5.01
N LEU A 262 -12.35 24.72 6.12
CA LEU A 262 -11.57 24.65 7.36
C LEU A 262 -10.27 23.87 7.16
N ALA A 263 -10.33 22.72 6.46
CA ALA A 263 -9.17 21.90 6.14
C ALA A 263 -8.17 22.66 5.26
N ALA A 264 -8.65 23.32 4.21
CA ALA A 264 -7.85 24.18 3.36
C ALA A 264 -7.18 25.32 4.16
N GLY A 265 -7.96 26.06 4.95
CA GLY A 265 -7.46 27.15 5.79
C GLY A 265 -6.42 26.71 6.83
N LEU A 266 -6.67 25.59 7.53
CA LEU A 266 -5.72 25.04 8.50
C LEU A 266 -4.45 24.52 7.84
N THR A 267 -4.56 23.78 6.74
CA THR A 267 -3.40 23.31 5.96
C THR A 267 -2.57 24.49 5.43
N LEU A 268 -3.22 25.58 4.99
CA LEU A 268 -2.53 26.81 4.59
C LEU A 268 -1.78 27.44 5.76
N VAL A 269 -2.43 27.64 6.92
CA VAL A 269 -1.82 28.22 8.11
C VAL A 269 -0.64 27.38 8.63
N LEU A 270 -0.80 26.06 8.69
CA LEU A 270 0.24 25.13 9.12
C LEU A 270 1.43 25.11 8.14
N THR A 271 1.17 25.16 6.84
CA THR A 271 2.21 25.24 5.80
C THR A 271 2.97 26.56 5.87
N VAL A 272 2.26 27.69 5.96
CA VAL A 272 2.86 29.03 6.10
C VAL A 272 3.67 29.14 7.39
N TYR A 273 3.21 28.55 8.50
CA TYR A 273 3.97 28.49 9.74
C TYR A 273 5.24 27.65 9.60
N ALA A 274 5.14 26.43 9.04
CA ALA A 274 6.27 25.52 8.90
C ALA A 274 7.33 26.07 7.94
N LEU A 275 6.93 26.51 6.75
CA LEU A 275 7.80 27.21 5.80
C LEU A 275 8.35 28.50 6.41
N GLY A 276 7.53 29.24 7.18
CA GLY A 276 7.94 30.45 7.87
C GLY A 276 9.13 30.22 8.80
N VAL A 277 9.05 29.23 9.68
CA VAL A 277 10.15 28.84 10.58
C VAL A 277 11.40 28.41 9.81
N LEU A 278 11.24 27.61 8.75
CA LEU A 278 12.38 27.06 8.01
C LEU A 278 13.07 28.10 7.12
N VAL A 279 12.31 28.97 6.45
CA VAL A 279 12.84 30.07 5.62
C VAL A 279 13.46 31.16 6.50
N ASP A 280 12.86 31.51 7.64
CA ASP A 280 13.44 32.42 8.64
C ASP A 280 14.80 31.91 9.12
N GLN A 281 14.86 30.63 9.55
CA GLN A 281 16.09 29.98 9.96
C GLN A 281 17.12 29.87 8.82
N LEU A 282 16.67 29.72 7.58
CA LEU A 282 17.54 29.65 6.40
C LEU A 282 18.13 31.02 6.04
N VAL A 283 17.33 32.08 6.02
CA VAL A 283 17.81 33.44 5.70
C VAL A 283 18.83 33.91 6.75
N ASP A 284 18.63 33.59 8.02
CA ASP A 284 19.62 33.80 9.09
C ASP A 284 20.92 32.99 8.86
N ALA A 285 20.80 31.73 8.41
CA ALA A 285 21.97 30.89 8.09
C ALA A 285 22.74 31.40 6.86
N VAL A 286 22.04 31.87 5.83
CA VAL A 286 22.61 32.44 4.59
C VAL A 286 23.31 33.76 4.90
N ARG A 287 22.73 34.61 5.74
CA ARG A 287 23.36 35.86 6.20
C ARG A 287 24.68 35.59 6.92
N SER A 288 24.78 34.53 7.72
CA SER A 288 25.94 34.33 8.61
C SER A 288 27.18 33.69 7.98
N GLN A 289 27.07 32.91 6.89
CA GLN A 289 28.22 32.22 6.26
C GLN A 289 28.07 32.07 4.74
N THR A 290 29.12 32.39 3.96
CA THR A 290 29.09 32.37 2.49
C THR A 290 28.77 30.98 1.90
N MET A 291 29.28 29.92 2.53
CA MET A 291 28.97 28.53 2.17
C MET A 291 27.49 28.16 2.38
N SER A 292 26.76 28.91 3.20
CA SER A 292 25.32 28.71 3.41
C SER A 292 24.47 29.23 2.25
N VAL A 293 24.97 30.14 1.40
CA VAL A 293 24.21 30.66 0.23
C VAL A 293 23.88 29.52 -0.74
N PHE A 294 24.89 28.76 -1.18
CA PHE A 294 24.72 27.62 -2.10
C PHE A 294 23.84 26.52 -1.50
N VAL A 295 24.11 26.18 -0.23
CA VAL A 295 23.28 25.23 0.52
C VAL A 295 21.84 25.73 0.64
N GLY A 296 21.61 27.03 0.81
CA GLY A 296 20.28 27.63 0.84
C GLY A 296 19.53 27.53 -0.48
N PHE A 297 20.20 27.68 -1.63
CA PHE A 297 19.57 27.42 -2.92
C PHE A 297 19.16 25.96 -3.09
N ILE A 298 19.99 25.00 -2.66
CA ILE A 298 19.62 23.58 -2.62
C ILE A 298 18.40 23.38 -1.73
N ILE A 299 18.40 23.92 -0.52
CA ILE A 299 17.31 23.79 0.44
C ILE A 299 15.99 24.36 -0.12
N LEU A 300 16.04 25.54 -0.74
CA LEU A 300 14.86 26.14 -1.40
C LEU A 300 14.37 25.28 -2.56
N TRP A 301 15.26 24.68 -3.35
CA TRP A 301 14.88 23.76 -4.42
C TRP A 301 14.25 22.47 -3.86
N LEU A 302 14.79 21.90 -2.78
CA LEU A 302 14.22 20.74 -2.11
C LEU A 302 12.79 21.02 -1.62
N LEU A 303 12.60 22.14 -0.91
CA LEU A 303 11.28 22.59 -0.48
C LEU A 303 10.36 22.85 -1.67
N ALA A 304 10.87 23.41 -2.77
CA ALA A 304 10.07 23.74 -3.95
C ALA A 304 9.65 22.54 -4.80
N PHE A 305 10.47 21.48 -4.89
CA PHE A 305 10.33 20.45 -5.95
C PHE A 305 10.36 18.99 -5.48
N VAL A 306 10.91 18.67 -4.30
CA VAL A 306 10.88 17.31 -3.74
C VAL A 306 9.57 17.05 -2.99
N GLU A 307 8.97 15.87 -3.18
CA GLU A 307 7.75 15.46 -2.47
C GLU A 307 8.03 15.15 -0.99
N TYR A 308 7.18 15.66 -0.09
CA TYR A 308 7.21 15.44 1.36
C TYR A 308 5.81 15.54 1.96
N ASN A 309 5.55 14.89 3.10
CA ASN A 309 4.28 15.02 3.80
C ASN A 309 4.21 16.35 4.58
N LEU A 310 3.00 16.94 4.66
CA LEU A 310 2.73 18.12 5.49
C LEU A 310 3.16 17.93 6.96
N LEU A 311 2.93 16.74 7.51
CA LEU A 311 3.26 16.43 8.90
C LEU A 311 4.77 16.36 9.16
N ASP A 312 5.57 15.96 8.15
CA ASP A 312 7.03 15.88 8.26
C ASP A 312 7.64 17.28 8.33
N ILE A 313 7.24 18.18 7.42
CA ILE A 313 7.74 19.56 7.40
C ILE A 313 7.30 20.35 8.65
N ILE A 314 6.09 20.11 9.15
CA ILE A 314 5.62 20.62 10.44
C ILE A 314 6.48 20.10 11.59
N THR A 315 6.78 18.80 11.62
CA THR A 315 7.61 18.16 12.66
C THR A 315 9.01 18.76 12.69
N VAL A 316 9.62 18.98 11.52
CA VAL A 316 10.94 19.61 11.42
C VAL A 316 10.90 21.10 11.81
N ALA A 317 9.86 21.84 11.46
CA ALA A 317 9.67 23.21 11.96
C ALA A 317 9.55 23.25 13.50
N CYS A 318 8.79 22.33 14.10
CA CYS A 318 8.68 22.19 15.55
C CYS A 318 10.04 21.88 16.20
N LEU A 319 10.81 20.95 15.63
CA LEU A 319 12.18 20.63 16.06
C LEU A 319 13.11 21.86 16.00
N VAL A 320 13.04 22.67 14.95
CA VAL A 320 13.81 23.91 14.82
C VAL A 320 13.43 24.91 15.92
N VAL A 321 12.13 25.14 16.17
CA VAL A 321 11.69 26.06 17.24
C VAL A 321 12.11 25.57 18.63
N LEU A 322 11.90 24.29 18.95
CA LEU A 322 12.23 23.71 20.26
C LEU A 322 13.74 23.68 20.54
N THR A 323 14.59 23.73 19.50
CA THR A 323 16.05 23.77 19.62
C THR A 323 16.63 25.20 19.51
N ARG A 324 15.81 26.24 19.39
CA ARG A 324 16.26 27.65 19.49
C ARG A 324 16.73 27.97 20.92
N PRO A 325 17.83 28.73 21.09
CA PRO A 325 18.32 29.09 22.43
C PRO A 325 17.30 29.94 23.17
N ILE A 326 16.90 29.49 24.37
CA ILE A 326 15.85 30.16 25.15
C ILE A 326 16.43 31.46 25.76
N ARG A 327 16.06 32.62 25.20
CA ARG A 327 16.40 33.97 25.72
C ARG A 327 15.23 34.51 26.56
N GLY A 328 15.48 35.36 27.56
CA GLY A 328 14.43 35.91 28.45
C GLY A 328 13.80 34.90 29.42
N ARG A 329 12.65 35.22 30.05
CA ARG A 329 11.96 34.29 30.99
C ARG A 329 11.10 33.22 30.29
N PHE A 330 10.56 33.52 29.10
CA PHE A 330 9.67 32.66 28.32
C PHE A 330 9.87 32.90 26.82
N ASN A 331 9.71 31.88 25.97
CA ASN A 331 9.67 32.04 24.51
C ASN A 331 8.25 31.73 24.01
N GLY A 332 7.50 32.76 23.63
CA GLY A 332 6.12 32.63 23.15
C GLY A 332 5.96 31.73 21.92
N GLN A 333 7.01 31.52 21.13
CA GLN A 333 7.01 30.61 19.98
C GLN A 333 6.74 29.14 20.36
N VAL A 334 6.89 28.77 21.64
CA VAL A 334 6.59 27.41 22.11
C VAL A 334 5.08 27.14 22.15
N LEU A 335 4.23 28.14 22.43
CA LEU A 335 2.77 27.91 22.56
C LEU A 335 2.13 27.43 21.24
N PRO A 336 2.39 28.04 20.06
CA PRO A 336 1.96 27.47 18.79
C PRO A 336 2.48 26.05 18.55
N VAL A 337 3.71 25.73 18.95
CA VAL A 337 4.26 24.37 18.82
C VAL A 337 3.45 23.38 19.65
N LEU A 338 3.08 23.68 20.90
CA LEU A 338 2.28 22.76 21.72
C LEU A 338 0.91 22.45 21.09
N LEU A 339 0.25 23.47 20.53
CA LEU A 339 -1.01 23.31 19.80
C LEU A 339 -0.82 22.46 18.53
N ILE A 340 0.23 22.74 17.76
CA ILE A 340 0.55 22.02 16.52
C ILE A 340 0.90 20.55 16.80
N LEU A 341 1.68 20.27 17.86
CA LEU A 341 1.96 18.90 18.31
C LEU A 341 0.68 18.17 18.68
N ALA A 342 -0.27 18.83 19.35
CA ALA A 342 -1.58 18.26 19.65
C ALA A 342 -2.42 18.00 18.39
N ILE A 343 -2.40 18.90 17.40
CA ILE A 343 -3.05 18.70 16.09
C ILE A 343 -2.49 17.44 15.41
N ILE A 344 -1.17 17.36 15.19
CA ILE A 344 -0.58 16.22 14.47
C ILE A 344 -0.76 14.89 15.22
N SER A 345 -0.76 14.93 16.56
CA SER A 345 -1.06 13.77 17.41
C SER A 345 -2.48 13.22 17.20
N LEU A 346 -3.45 14.08 16.90
CA LEU A 346 -4.84 13.72 16.60
C LEU A 346 -5.09 13.45 15.11
N ILE A 347 -4.09 13.67 14.25
CA ILE A 347 -4.11 13.24 12.84
C ILE A 347 -3.74 11.76 12.76
N LYS A 348 -2.56 11.35 13.28
CA LYS A 348 -2.05 9.97 13.18
C LYS A 348 -1.21 9.59 14.40
N LEU A 349 -1.43 8.39 14.96
CA LEU A 349 -0.81 7.95 16.22
C LEU A 349 0.74 7.98 16.23
N SER A 350 1.40 7.76 15.09
CA SER A 350 2.87 7.88 15.01
C SER A 350 3.37 9.28 15.38
N TYR A 351 2.60 10.33 15.09
CA TYR A 351 2.94 11.70 15.45
C TYR A 351 2.66 12.05 16.91
N LEU A 352 1.81 11.27 17.60
CA LEU A 352 1.72 11.33 19.06
C LEU A 352 3.04 10.86 19.69
N ALA A 353 3.60 9.74 19.23
CA ALA A 353 4.90 9.24 19.71
C ALA A 353 6.05 10.24 19.43
N ILE A 354 6.06 10.86 18.24
CA ILE A 354 7.01 11.93 17.89
C ILE A 354 6.82 13.15 18.82
N SER A 355 5.58 13.57 19.09
CA SER A 355 5.28 14.69 19.99
C SER A 355 5.76 14.43 21.42
N PHE A 356 5.53 13.23 21.96
CA PHE A 356 6.09 12.81 23.25
C PHE A 356 7.62 12.88 23.27
N ALA A 357 8.30 12.38 22.23
CA ALA A 357 9.76 12.43 22.14
C ALA A 357 10.30 13.88 22.15
N LEU A 358 9.66 14.79 21.40
CA LEU A 358 10.01 16.21 21.37
C LEU A 358 9.79 16.89 22.74
N LEU A 359 8.74 16.53 23.48
CA LEU A 359 8.43 17.09 24.81
C LEU A 359 9.36 16.56 25.92
N ILE A 360 9.68 15.26 25.91
CA ILE A 360 10.69 14.64 26.81
C ILE A 360 12.04 15.34 26.62
N PHE A 361 12.41 15.59 25.37
CA PHE A 361 13.64 16.30 25.08
C PHE A 361 13.60 17.78 25.49
N TYR A 362 12.51 18.50 25.20
CA TYR A 362 12.34 19.90 25.62
C TYR A 362 12.43 20.03 27.14
N THR A 363 11.92 19.03 27.88
CA THR A 363 12.10 18.87 29.32
C THR A 363 13.59 18.79 29.69
N GLY A 364 14.38 17.98 29.00
CA GLY A 364 15.83 17.90 29.15
C GLY A 364 16.57 19.23 28.91
N LEU A 365 16.18 20.01 27.90
CA LEU A 365 16.72 21.37 27.69
C LEU A 365 16.31 22.34 28.80
N ALA A 366 15.05 22.28 29.24
CA ALA A 366 14.55 23.10 30.32
C ALA A 366 15.31 22.82 31.62
N ILE A 367 15.54 21.55 31.98
CA ILE A 367 16.38 21.14 33.12
C ILE A 367 17.80 21.71 32.96
N ARG A 368 18.48 21.40 31.84
CA ARG A 368 19.88 21.81 31.58
C ARG A 368 20.08 23.33 31.69
N ASN A 369 19.14 24.10 31.15
CA ASN A 369 19.22 25.56 31.11
C ASN A 369 18.69 26.22 32.40
N ARG A 370 18.39 25.44 33.45
CA ARG A 370 17.80 25.87 34.74
C ARG A 370 16.47 26.62 34.58
N ARG A 371 15.59 26.09 33.73
CA ARG A 371 14.26 26.64 33.39
C ARG A 371 13.13 25.65 33.62
N MET A 372 13.15 25.01 34.79
CA MET A 372 12.22 23.95 35.18
C MET A 372 10.74 24.37 35.05
N GLN A 373 10.43 25.66 35.22
CA GLN A 373 9.09 26.22 35.03
C GLN A 373 8.50 26.02 33.61
N LEU A 374 9.33 25.78 32.59
CA LEU A 374 8.86 25.53 31.22
C LEU A 374 8.34 24.10 31.01
N VAL A 375 8.71 23.16 31.90
CA VAL A 375 8.29 21.76 31.84
C VAL A 375 6.78 21.59 32.07
N PRO A 376 6.17 22.08 33.18
CA PRO A 376 4.73 21.96 33.35
C PRO A 376 3.97 22.73 32.27
N ILE A 377 4.47 23.89 31.79
CA ILE A 377 3.83 24.63 30.69
C ILE A 377 3.79 23.78 29.41
N ALA A 378 4.88 23.09 29.07
CA ALA A 378 4.93 22.24 27.88
C ALA A 378 3.97 21.04 27.97
N TRP A 379 4.01 20.29 29.08
CA TRP A 379 3.18 19.10 29.26
C TRP A 379 1.70 19.42 29.45
N LEU A 380 1.36 20.38 30.31
CA LEU A 380 -0.02 20.80 30.53
C LEU A 380 -0.58 21.54 29.31
N GLY A 381 0.22 22.37 28.64
CA GLY A 381 -0.21 23.05 27.42
C GLY A 381 -0.48 22.10 26.25
N PHE A 382 0.37 21.08 26.06
CA PHE A 382 0.13 20.02 25.09
C PHE A 382 -1.10 19.18 25.47
N GLY A 383 -1.19 18.71 26.73
CA GLY A 383 -2.31 17.90 27.20
C GLY A 383 -3.65 18.62 27.13
N PHE A 384 -3.69 19.88 27.56
CA PHE A 384 -4.86 20.76 27.41
C PHE A 384 -5.24 20.93 25.93
N SER A 385 -4.29 21.27 25.06
CA SER A 385 -4.56 21.40 23.62
C SER A 385 -5.13 20.13 23.01
N LEU A 386 -4.58 18.96 23.37
CA LEU A 386 -5.03 17.66 22.85
C LEU A 386 -6.44 17.31 23.34
N LEU A 387 -6.73 17.53 24.63
CA LEU A 387 -8.06 17.29 25.20
C LEU A 387 -9.10 18.26 24.62
N THR A 388 -8.76 19.55 24.49
CA THR A 388 -9.63 20.55 23.86
C THR A 388 -9.92 20.20 22.41
N LEU A 389 -8.91 19.86 21.60
CA LEU A 389 -9.10 19.47 20.20
C LEU A 389 -9.90 18.16 20.05
N TRP A 390 -9.71 17.19 20.95
CA TRP A 390 -10.52 15.97 21.00
C TRP A 390 -12.01 16.29 21.23
N MET A 391 -12.31 17.12 22.23
CA MET A 391 -13.68 17.54 22.54
C MET A 391 -14.30 18.41 21.43
N LEU A 392 -13.52 19.34 20.83
CA LEU A 392 -13.95 20.15 19.69
C LEU A 392 -14.19 19.30 18.42
N SER A 393 -13.59 18.11 18.34
CA SER A 393 -13.87 17.13 17.28
C SER A 393 -15.14 16.29 17.55
N GLY A 394 -15.97 16.69 18.54
CA GLY A 394 -17.19 16.01 18.94
C GLY A 394 -16.98 14.68 19.68
N GLN A 395 -15.74 14.36 20.08
CA GLN A 395 -15.41 13.04 20.59
C GLN A 395 -15.59 12.94 22.13
N PRO A 396 -16.29 11.91 22.65
CA PRO A 396 -16.42 11.71 24.09
C PRO A 396 -15.06 11.46 24.75
N LEU A 397 -14.79 12.09 25.91
CA LEU A 397 -13.54 11.86 26.67
C LEU A 397 -13.36 10.39 27.07
N ALA A 398 -14.45 9.68 27.35
CA ALA A 398 -14.44 8.24 27.66
C ALA A 398 -13.84 7.38 26.53
N ASN A 399 -13.90 7.84 25.28
CA ASN A 399 -13.42 7.10 24.11
C ASN A 399 -11.94 7.39 23.77
N LEU A 400 -11.30 8.37 24.42
CA LEU A 400 -9.86 8.66 24.20
C LEU A 400 -8.96 7.48 24.62
N GLY A 401 -9.24 6.85 25.77
CA GLY A 401 -8.53 5.64 26.20
C GLY A 401 -8.68 4.48 25.20
N PRO A 402 -9.91 4.05 24.88
CA PRO A 402 -10.18 3.07 23.82
C PRO A 402 -9.52 3.39 22.48
N PHE A 403 -9.53 4.65 22.03
CA PHE A 403 -8.83 5.08 20.82
C PHE A 403 -7.32 4.80 20.91
N LEU A 404 -6.65 5.29 21.95
CA LEU A 404 -5.21 5.11 22.12
C LEU A 404 -4.82 3.63 22.24
N THR A 405 -5.56 2.84 23.03
CA THR A 405 -5.28 1.41 23.20
C THR A 405 -5.49 0.61 21.91
N ARG A 406 -6.59 0.84 21.18
CA ARG A 406 -6.90 0.08 19.96
C ARG A 406 -6.03 0.51 18.77
N ALA A 407 -5.73 1.81 18.64
CA ALA A 407 -4.79 2.29 17.63
C ALA A 407 -3.36 1.78 17.91
N TYR A 408 -2.97 1.62 19.18
CA TYR A 408 -1.72 0.96 19.56
C TYR A 408 -1.70 -0.54 19.20
N GLN A 409 -2.81 -1.27 19.38
CA GLN A 409 -2.93 -2.67 18.97
C GLN A 409 -2.70 -2.84 17.45
N ILE A 410 -3.27 -1.95 16.62
CA ILE A 410 -2.97 -1.91 15.18
C ILE A 410 -1.47 -1.63 14.96
N ALA A 411 -0.92 -0.56 15.56
CA ALA A 411 0.49 -0.23 15.38
C ALA A 411 1.46 -1.37 15.81
N GLN A 412 1.09 -2.17 16.83
CA GLN A 412 1.86 -3.30 17.33
C GLN A 412 1.89 -4.49 16.35
N GLY A 413 0.76 -4.81 15.69
CA GLY A 413 0.69 -5.90 14.72
C GLY A 413 1.22 -5.55 13.32
N TYR A 414 1.32 -4.26 12.98
CA TYR A 414 1.69 -3.76 11.65
C TYR A 414 2.95 -4.41 11.05
N SER A 415 4.02 -4.59 11.84
CA SER A 415 5.30 -5.15 11.35
C SER A 415 5.23 -6.62 10.95
N GLU A 416 4.27 -7.39 11.48
CA GLU A 416 4.03 -8.79 11.10
C GLU A 416 2.93 -8.91 10.03
N ALA A 417 1.98 -7.97 9.99
CA ALA A 417 0.83 -8.01 9.09
C ALA A 417 1.05 -7.36 7.71
N MET A 418 2.00 -6.42 7.60
CA MET A 418 2.24 -5.61 6.39
C MET A 418 3.64 -5.83 5.80
N SER A 419 4.36 -6.88 6.22
CA SER A 419 5.71 -7.14 5.74
C SER A 419 5.71 -7.77 4.35
N THR A 420 6.08 -7.01 3.33
CA THR A 420 6.35 -7.56 1.98
C THR A 420 7.81 -7.99 1.86
N PRO A 421 8.15 -9.02 1.06
CA PRO A 421 9.54 -9.40 0.84
C PRO A 421 10.30 -8.27 0.10
N ILE A 422 11.59 -8.08 0.41
CA ILE A 422 12.47 -7.18 -0.35
C ILE A 422 12.77 -7.78 -1.73
N TRP A 423 12.86 -9.12 -1.80
CA TRP A 423 13.04 -9.82 -3.06
C TRP A 423 11.68 -10.21 -3.64
N ASN A 424 11.30 -9.60 -4.75
CA ASN A 424 10.10 -9.95 -5.50
C ASN A 424 10.49 -10.79 -6.72
N GLU A 425 9.99 -12.03 -6.79
CA GLU A 425 10.25 -12.96 -7.90
C GLU A 425 9.60 -12.51 -9.23
N GLU A 426 8.61 -11.62 -9.19
CA GLU A 426 7.99 -11.01 -10.37
C GLU A 426 8.84 -9.88 -10.97
N ILE A 427 9.76 -9.31 -10.18
CA ILE A 427 10.68 -8.26 -10.60
C ILE A 427 11.97 -8.91 -11.13
N SER A 428 12.58 -8.30 -12.15
CA SER A 428 13.85 -8.81 -12.68
C SER A 428 14.96 -8.82 -11.61
N VAL A 429 15.96 -9.70 -11.77
CA VAL A 429 17.14 -9.73 -10.89
C VAL A 429 17.78 -8.35 -10.76
N LEU A 430 17.82 -7.57 -11.84
CA LEU A 430 18.34 -6.22 -11.80
C LEU A 430 17.43 -5.24 -11.04
N GLY A 431 16.11 -5.35 -11.17
CA GLY A 431 15.18 -4.54 -10.37
C GLY A 431 15.36 -4.80 -8.87
N ASN A 432 15.41 -6.07 -8.47
CA ASN A 432 15.74 -6.48 -7.10
C ASN A 432 17.13 -5.96 -6.65
N LEU A 433 18.13 -5.92 -7.54
CA LEU A 433 19.45 -5.36 -7.23
C LEU A 433 19.43 -3.81 -7.13
N VAL A 434 18.55 -3.11 -7.84
CA VAL A 434 18.34 -1.66 -7.69
C VAL A 434 17.67 -1.37 -6.36
N GLU A 435 16.66 -2.14 -6.00
CA GLU A 435 15.96 -2.09 -4.71
C GLU A 435 16.91 -2.39 -3.53
N LEU A 436 17.77 -3.41 -3.67
CA LEU A 436 18.82 -3.71 -2.70
C LEU A 436 19.83 -2.56 -2.56
N ARG A 437 20.21 -1.88 -3.66
CA ARG A 437 21.08 -0.69 -3.58
C ARG A 437 20.43 0.43 -2.78
N ILE A 438 19.13 0.67 -2.95
CA ILE A 438 18.37 1.66 -2.18
C ILE A 438 18.44 1.36 -0.68
N LEU A 439 18.21 0.09 -0.30
CA LEU A 439 18.34 -0.37 1.10
C LEU A 439 19.77 -0.22 1.63
N VAL A 440 20.79 -0.61 0.87
CA VAL A 440 22.20 -0.48 1.25
C VAL A 440 22.56 0.98 1.50
N VAL A 441 22.10 1.91 0.66
CA VAL A 441 22.40 3.33 0.85
C VAL A 441 21.68 3.92 2.07
N ALA A 442 20.43 3.52 2.34
CA ALA A 442 19.75 3.88 3.59
C ALA A 442 20.50 3.36 4.82
N ALA A 443 20.92 2.09 4.80
CA ALA A 443 21.69 1.49 5.89
C ALA A 443 23.05 2.20 6.10
N VAL A 444 23.77 2.54 5.02
CA VAL A 444 25.03 3.28 5.08
C VAL A 444 24.81 4.71 5.60
N SER A 445 23.77 5.42 5.15
CA SER A 445 23.51 6.79 5.63
C SER A 445 23.15 6.82 7.12
N MET A 446 22.37 5.84 7.60
CA MET A 446 22.05 5.65 9.01
C MET A 446 23.28 5.24 9.83
N LEU A 447 24.12 4.32 9.33
CA LEU A 447 25.38 3.92 9.97
C LEU A 447 26.31 5.12 10.17
N VAL A 448 26.51 5.94 9.12
CA VAL A 448 27.37 7.11 9.26
C VAL A 448 26.74 8.18 10.16
N LEU A 449 25.41 8.34 10.17
CA LEU A 449 24.77 9.20 11.19
C LEU A 449 25.00 8.68 12.61
N GLY A 450 25.00 7.36 12.82
CA GLY A 450 25.38 6.71 14.08
C GLY A 450 26.82 6.98 14.47
N ILE A 451 27.78 6.87 13.54
CA ILE A 451 29.19 7.22 13.75
C ILE A 451 29.33 8.71 14.11
N VAL A 452 28.62 9.60 13.42
CA VAL A 452 28.59 11.04 13.75
C VAL A 452 28.02 11.26 15.15
N PHE A 453 26.94 10.57 15.53
CA PHE A 453 26.36 10.66 16.88
C PHE A 453 27.34 10.22 17.97
N LEU A 454 28.04 9.10 17.78
CA LEU A 454 29.01 8.56 18.74
C LEU A 454 30.29 9.41 18.84
N THR A 455 30.73 10.03 17.74
CA THR A 455 31.93 10.89 17.71
C THR A 455 31.66 12.35 18.05
N THR A 456 30.39 12.79 18.02
CA THR A 456 30.02 14.16 18.40
C THR A 456 30.03 14.31 19.92
N PRO A 457 30.66 15.37 20.48
CA PRO A 457 30.64 15.65 21.91
C PRO A 457 29.24 15.61 22.51
N VAL A 458 29.06 14.76 23.52
CA VAL A 458 27.83 14.61 24.30
C VAL A 458 27.39 15.98 24.81
N ARG A 459 26.08 16.27 24.75
CA ARG A 459 25.48 17.57 25.10
C ARG A 459 25.79 18.74 24.14
N SER A 460 26.50 18.55 23.02
CA SER A 460 26.53 19.57 21.95
C SER A 460 25.15 19.74 21.30
N ARG A 461 24.91 20.85 20.58
CA ARG A 461 23.64 21.09 19.85
C ARG A 461 23.41 20.03 18.77
N LEU A 462 24.48 19.56 18.12
CA LEU A 462 24.43 18.47 17.15
C LEU A 462 24.00 17.14 17.78
N TRP A 463 24.70 16.69 18.83
CA TRP A 463 24.39 15.44 19.53
C TRP A 463 22.94 15.38 20.01
N VAL A 464 22.47 16.52 20.53
CA VAL A 464 21.08 16.79 20.90
C VAL A 464 20.11 16.57 19.74
N CYS A 465 20.37 17.13 18.57
CA CYS A 465 19.48 16.99 17.41
C CYS A 465 19.51 15.57 16.83
N LEU A 466 20.67 14.92 16.85
CA LEU A 466 20.83 13.52 16.42
C LEU A 466 20.00 12.57 17.27
N LEU A 467 20.07 12.72 18.61
CA LEU A 467 19.22 11.99 19.55
C LEU A 467 17.73 12.26 19.29
N LEU A 468 17.38 13.52 19.05
CA LEU A 468 16.01 13.98 18.81
C LEU A 468 15.34 13.42 17.56
N SER A 469 16.08 13.34 16.44
CA SER A 469 15.49 12.75 15.24
C SER A 469 15.39 11.23 15.34
N SER A 470 16.13 10.57 16.24
CA SER A 470 16.24 9.11 16.23
C SER A 470 14.88 8.38 16.28
N PRO A 471 13.83 8.84 17.00
CA PRO A 471 12.50 8.24 16.91
C PRO A 471 11.81 8.54 15.58
N ILE A 472 12.03 9.73 14.99
CA ILE A 472 11.49 10.11 13.68
C ILE A 472 12.13 9.25 12.58
N VAL A 473 13.46 9.12 12.57
CA VAL A 473 14.22 8.26 11.64
C VAL A 473 13.83 6.79 11.82
N PHE A 474 13.64 6.33 13.05
CA PHE A 474 13.22 4.95 13.31
C PHE A 474 11.80 4.66 12.82
N LEU A 475 10.85 5.56 13.09
CA LEU A 475 9.48 5.44 12.58
C LEU A 475 9.43 5.55 11.05
N ALA A 476 10.17 6.50 10.47
CA ALA A 476 10.37 6.63 9.02
C ALA A 476 10.92 5.34 8.40
N PHE A 477 11.91 4.71 9.05
CA PHE A 477 12.50 3.45 8.60
C PHE A 477 11.48 2.30 8.67
N LYS A 478 10.69 2.20 9.75
CA LYS A 478 9.64 1.18 9.82
C LYS A 478 8.54 1.44 8.77
N GLU A 479 8.10 2.68 8.61
CA GLU A 479 7.11 3.08 7.60
C GLU A 479 7.60 2.77 6.17
N GLY A 480 8.86 3.05 5.86
CA GLY A 480 9.41 2.89 4.50
C GLY A 480 9.93 1.50 4.12
N PHE A 481 10.30 0.64 5.07
CA PHE A 481 10.92 -0.66 4.77
C PHE A 481 10.17 -1.90 5.30
N VAL A 482 9.16 -1.76 6.18
CA VAL A 482 8.28 -2.88 6.58
C VAL A 482 7.46 -3.33 5.39
N ARG A 483 6.57 -2.45 4.90
CA ARG A 483 5.91 -2.61 3.61
C ARG A 483 6.85 -2.04 2.56
N TYR A 484 7.65 -2.92 1.95
CA TYR A 484 8.63 -2.52 0.95
C TYR A 484 7.94 -2.36 -0.41
N ASP A 485 7.64 -1.11 -0.75
CA ASP A 485 7.18 -0.69 -2.08
C ASP A 485 7.64 0.75 -2.38
N ARG A 486 7.38 1.20 -3.61
CA ARG A 486 7.82 2.51 -4.11
C ARG A 486 7.23 3.70 -3.35
N VAL A 487 6.00 3.59 -2.83
CA VAL A 487 5.36 4.68 -2.08
C VAL A 487 6.03 4.80 -0.72
N HIS A 488 6.19 3.68 -0.03
CA HIS A 488 6.71 3.63 1.33
C HIS A 488 8.19 4.05 1.41
N PHE A 489 9.08 3.55 0.54
CA PHE A 489 10.49 3.99 0.63
C PHE A 489 10.67 5.48 0.30
N VAL A 490 9.82 6.07 -0.55
CA VAL A 490 9.85 7.52 -0.85
C VAL A 490 9.52 8.34 0.39
N LEU A 491 8.62 7.88 1.27
CA LEU A 491 8.35 8.52 2.56
C LEU A 491 9.60 8.56 3.44
N PHE A 492 10.32 7.44 3.57
CA PHE A 492 11.56 7.39 4.35
C PHE A 492 12.60 8.40 3.85
N PHE A 493 12.86 8.43 2.53
CA PHE A 493 13.89 9.33 1.99
C PHE A 493 13.49 10.82 2.07
N SER A 494 12.20 11.15 2.00
CA SER A 494 11.74 12.55 2.15
C SER A 494 11.87 13.02 3.61
N GLN A 495 11.46 12.18 4.56
CA GLN A 495 11.66 12.40 6.01
C GLN A 495 13.15 12.52 6.37
N TRP A 496 13.98 11.60 5.86
CA TRP A 496 15.42 11.61 6.06
C TRP A 496 16.06 12.91 5.55
N LEU A 497 15.66 13.37 4.36
CA LEU A 497 16.16 14.60 3.76
C LEU A 497 15.76 15.85 4.56
N LEU A 498 14.53 15.91 5.06
CA LEU A 498 14.06 16.99 5.94
C LEU A 498 14.81 17.01 7.28
N ILE A 499 15.20 15.86 7.82
CA ILE A 499 16.03 15.74 9.03
C ILE A 499 17.47 16.21 8.77
N LEU A 500 18.08 15.85 7.63
CA LEU A 500 19.38 16.36 7.20
C LEU A 500 19.38 17.87 6.95
N LEU A 501 18.27 18.41 6.42
CA LEU A 501 18.00 19.84 6.34
C LEU A 501 17.96 20.48 7.74
N ALA A 502 17.20 19.90 8.67
CA ALA A 502 17.09 20.39 10.04
C ALA A 502 18.46 20.53 10.71
N TYR A 503 19.33 19.51 10.58
CA TYR A 503 20.69 19.59 11.09
C TYR A 503 21.47 20.72 10.44
N ARG A 504 21.43 20.86 9.13
CA ARG A 504 22.20 21.89 8.45
C ARG A 504 21.79 23.29 8.93
N LEU A 505 20.49 23.56 9.09
CA LEU A 505 19.94 24.81 9.62
C LEU A 505 20.28 25.07 11.10
N VAL A 506 20.34 24.01 11.92
CA VAL A 506 20.63 24.11 13.36
C VAL A 506 22.14 24.29 13.63
N LEU A 507 23.01 23.79 12.76
CA LEU A 507 24.48 23.85 12.91
C LEU A 507 25.12 25.08 12.27
N THR A 508 24.49 25.70 11.26
CA THR A 508 25.03 26.88 10.57
C THR A 508 25.38 28.10 11.42
N PRO A 509 24.88 28.32 12.66
CA PRO A 509 25.36 29.42 13.51
C PRO A 509 26.82 29.27 14.00
N ASP A 510 27.38 28.05 14.03
CA ASP A 510 28.75 27.83 14.52
C ASP A 510 29.79 28.16 13.42
N LYS A 511 30.64 29.16 13.67
CA LYS A 511 31.61 29.73 12.71
C LYS A 511 32.72 28.78 12.22
N ARG A 512 32.79 27.53 12.69
CA ARG A 512 33.75 26.52 12.24
C ARG A 512 33.09 25.13 12.16
N PRO A 513 33.12 24.44 11.00
CA PRO A 513 32.64 23.07 10.91
C PRO A 513 33.60 22.15 11.68
N ARG A 514 33.19 21.71 12.88
CA ARG A 514 33.98 20.76 13.71
C ARG A 514 34.16 19.38 13.05
N PHE A 515 33.33 19.03 12.06
CA PHE A 515 33.31 17.70 11.43
C PHE A 515 33.18 17.82 9.91
N PRO A 516 34.29 17.90 9.14
CA PRO A 516 34.23 18.00 7.68
C PRO A 516 33.60 16.76 7.01
N GLY A 517 33.71 15.58 7.62
CA GLY A 517 33.07 14.35 7.14
C GLY A 517 31.54 14.46 7.06
N LEU A 518 30.89 15.23 7.94
CA LEU A 518 29.44 15.41 7.93
C LEU A 518 28.94 16.09 6.65
N ASN A 519 29.76 16.94 6.01
CA ASN A 519 29.39 17.57 4.73
C ASN A 519 29.36 16.54 3.58
N TRP A 520 30.26 15.56 3.57
CA TRP A 520 30.26 14.48 2.58
C TRP A 520 29.09 13.52 2.77
N VAL A 521 28.71 13.25 4.02
CA VAL A 521 27.53 12.43 4.37
C VAL A 521 26.24 13.14 3.97
N TRP A 522 26.15 14.44 4.23
CA TRP A 522 25.04 15.28 3.80
C TRP A 522 24.93 15.34 2.28
N LEU A 523 26.05 15.58 1.57
CA LEU A 523 26.11 15.64 0.11
C LEU A 523 25.78 14.28 -0.54
N GLY A 524 26.34 13.17 -0.03
CA GLY A 524 26.05 11.82 -0.52
C GLY A 524 24.58 11.43 -0.31
N SER A 525 24.05 11.70 0.89
CA SER A 525 22.64 11.45 1.19
C SER A 525 21.71 12.32 0.34
N LEU A 526 22.05 13.59 0.13
CA LEU A 526 21.34 14.51 -0.75
C LEU A 526 21.30 13.96 -2.19
N LEU A 527 22.45 13.61 -2.77
CA LEU A 527 22.53 13.08 -4.14
C LEU A 527 21.67 11.82 -4.31
N VAL A 528 21.62 10.96 -3.30
CA VAL A 528 20.78 9.76 -3.31
C VAL A 528 19.30 10.13 -3.21
N CYS A 529 18.92 11.03 -2.31
CA CYS A 529 17.54 11.49 -2.21
C CYS A 529 17.07 12.16 -3.52
N LEU A 530 17.96 12.90 -4.20
CA LEU A 530 17.68 13.52 -5.51
C LEU A 530 17.50 12.51 -6.66
N ILE A 531 18.06 11.29 -6.54
CA ILE A 531 17.88 10.19 -7.49
C ILE A 531 16.57 9.41 -7.21
N ILE A 532 16.21 9.25 -5.93
CA ILE A 532 15.10 8.38 -5.51
C ILE A 532 13.76 9.13 -5.47
N LEU A 533 13.73 10.32 -4.88
CA LEU A 533 12.49 11.05 -4.62
C LEU A 533 11.95 11.63 -5.93
N PRO A 534 10.62 11.60 -6.18
CA PRO A 534 10.04 12.23 -7.36
C PRO A 534 10.05 13.76 -7.26
N VAL A 535 10.36 14.43 -8.37
CA VAL A 535 10.01 15.84 -8.58
C VAL A 535 8.55 15.89 -9.05
N LYS A 536 7.66 16.24 -8.12
CA LYS A 536 6.29 16.64 -8.47
C LYS A 536 6.32 18.07 -9.01
N TRP A 537 5.99 18.23 -10.30
CA TRP A 537 5.57 19.53 -10.82
C TRP A 537 4.20 19.87 -10.25
N PRO A 538 3.95 21.11 -9.81
CA PRO A 538 2.68 21.42 -9.18
C PRO A 538 1.52 21.43 -10.18
N ALA A 539 0.42 20.79 -9.80
CA ALA A 539 -0.85 20.83 -10.52
C ALA A 539 -1.88 21.54 -9.64
N TYR A 540 -2.44 22.66 -10.12
CA TYR A 540 -3.37 23.49 -9.34
C TYR A 540 -4.78 23.53 -9.93
N GLY A 541 -5.72 24.01 -9.10
CA GLY A 541 -6.99 24.57 -9.54
C GLY A 541 -8.18 23.64 -9.34
N ALA A 542 -8.07 22.37 -9.76
CA ALA A 542 -9.18 21.42 -9.71
C ALA A 542 -9.76 21.26 -8.29
N ASP A 543 -8.90 21.07 -7.29
CA ASP A 543 -9.35 20.86 -5.91
C ASP A 543 -9.83 22.13 -5.23
N LEU A 544 -9.23 23.28 -5.52
CA LEU A 544 -9.73 24.56 -5.00
C LEU A 544 -11.12 24.88 -5.55
N LEU A 545 -11.40 24.55 -6.81
CA LEU A 545 -12.75 24.63 -7.38
C LEU A 545 -13.70 23.65 -6.70
N ASN A 546 -13.30 22.40 -6.43
CA ASN A 546 -14.11 21.46 -5.66
C ASN A 546 -14.37 21.94 -4.20
N VAL A 547 -13.47 22.71 -3.58
CA VAL A 547 -13.72 23.34 -2.25
C VAL A 547 -14.74 24.47 -2.37
N LEU A 548 -14.52 25.41 -3.29
CA LEU A 548 -15.28 26.67 -3.38
C LEU A 548 -16.63 26.53 -4.09
N ASP A 549 -16.76 25.63 -5.06
CA ASP A 549 -17.95 25.44 -5.88
C ASP A 549 -18.60 24.08 -5.60
N ALA A 550 -19.79 24.12 -4.98
CA ALA A 550 -20.57 22.94 -4.64
C ALA A 550 -21.15 22.22 -5.88
N GLY A 551 -21.40 22.94 -6.97
CA GLY A 551 -21.87 22.37 -8.24
C GLY A 551 -20.78 21.59 -8.97
N VAL A 552 -19.57 22.16 -9.06
CA VAL A 552 -18.38 21.45 -9.57
C VAL A 552 -18.11 20.20 -8.73
N ARG A 553 -18.11 20.31 -7.40
CA ARG A 553 -17.91 19.16 -6.51
C ARG A 553 -18.98 18.09 -6.69
N ALA A 554 -20.26 18.47 -6.81
CA ALA A 554 -21.35 17.52 -7.06
C ALA A 554 -21.18 16.78 -8.39
N GLN A 555 -20.78 17.48 -9.47
CA GLN A 555 -20.49 16.85 -10.76
C GLN A 555 -19.28 15.89 -10.69
N THR A 556 -18.20 16.30 -10.02
CA THR A 556 -17.01 15.45 -9.80
C THR A 556 -17.40 14.17 -9.06
N LEU A 557 -18.19 14.30 -7.98
CA LEU A 557 -18.69 13.17 -7.18
C LEU A 557 -19.66 12.27 -7.97
N GLN A 558 -20.52 12.85 -8.81
CA GLN A 558 -21.41 12.09 -9.69
C GLN A 558 -20.61 11.25 -10.71
N ARG A 559 -19.57 11.81 -11.34
CA ARG A 559 -18.69 11.08 -12.27
C ARG A 559 -17.94 9.96 -11.54
N ALA A 560 -17.40 10.25 -10.37
CA ALA A 560 -16.69 9.29 -9.53
C ALA A 560 -17.58 8.10 -9.11
N THR A 561 -18.78 8.38 -8.59
CA THR A 561 -19.73 7.32 -8.22
C THR A 561 -20.26 6.55 -9.43
N GLN A 562 -20.46 7.18 -10.59
CA GLN A 562 -20.80 6.49 -11.83
C GLN A 562 -19.68 5.54 -12.31
N ALA A 563 -18.41 5.94 -12.17
CA ALA A 563 -17.27 5.08 -12.48
C ALA A 563 -17.18 3.87 -11.53
N ILE A 564 -17.47 4.04 -10.24
CA ILE A 564 -17.55 2.91 -9.30
C ILE A 564 -18.68 1.95 -9.70
N ARG A 565 -19.87 2.46 -10.01
CA ARG A 565 -21.03 1.64 -10.45
C ARG A 565 -20.78 0.88 -11.75
N SER A 566 -19.92 1.39 -12.65
CA SER A 566 -19.58 0.70 -13.89
C SER A 566 -18.57 -0.44 -13.68
N GLN A 567 -17.68 -0.31 -12.71
CA GLN A 567 -16.71 -1.33 -12.31
C GLN A 567 -17.31 -2.41 -11.41
N LEU A 568 -18.08 -2.00 -10.40
CA LEU A 568 -18.66 -2.88 -9.38
C LEU A 568 -20.19 -2.90 -9.53
N LYS A 569 -20.68 -3.89 -10.27
CA LYS A 569 -22.13 -4.15 -10.40
C LYS A 569 -22.65 -4.88 -9.16
N ILE A 570 -23.90 -4.63 -8.84
CA ILE A 570 -24.65 -5.27 -7.75
C ILE A 570 -25.94 -5.90 -8.28
N ASP A 571 -26.36 -7.01 -7.69
CA ASP A 571 -27.59 -7.73 -8.02
C ASP A 571 -28.85 -6.96 -7.60
N ALA A 572 -30.02 -7.42 -8.08
CA ALA A 572 -31.31 -6.78 -7.78
C ALA A 572 -31.68 -6.81 -6.28
N GLY A 573 -31.30 -7.86 -5.55
CA GLY A 573 -31.53 -7.97 -4.11
C GLY A 573 -30.72 -6.93 -3.33
N THR A 574 -29.44 -6.75 -3.70
CA THR A 574 -28.60 -5.68 -3.12
C THR A 574 -29.14 -4.29 -3.46
N GLN A 575 -29.69 -4.10 -4.67
CA GLN A 575 -30.32 -2.83 -5.05
C GLN A 575 -31.56 -2.52 -4.19
N ASP A 576 -32.43 -3.49 -3.89
CA ASP A 576 -33.59 -3.29 -3.00
C ASP A 576 -33.16 -2.82 -1.59
N VAL A 577 -32.18 -3.52 -0.99
CA VAL A 577 -31.62 -3.18 0.33
C VAL A 577 -31.12 -1.74 0.37
N PHE A 578 -30.43 -1.30 -0.68
CA PHE A 578 -29.87 0.05 -0.79
C PHE A 578 -30.94 1.11 -1.03
N GLN A 579 -31.90 0.86 -1.92
CA GLN A 579 -33.01 1.78 -2.21
C GLN A 579 -33.88 2.01 -0.96
N ARG A 580 -34.17 0.95 -0.20
CA ARG A 580 -34.93 0.98 1.06
C ARG A 580 -34.13 1.49 2.26
N LYS A 581 -32.87 1.90 2.07
CA LYS A 581 -31.96 2.42 3.12
C LYS A 581 -31.82 1.48 4.32
N LEU A 582 -31.89 0.17 4.10
CA LEU A 582 -31.68 -0.81 5.17
C LEU A 582 -30.19 -0.81 5.57
N PRO A 583 -29.84 -0.86 6.87
CA PRO A 583 -28.45 -0.72 7.30
C PRO A 583 -27.58 -1.90 6.83
N VAL A 584 -26.40 -1.59 6.31
CA VAL A 584 -25.51 -2.55 5.66
C VAL A 584 -24.03 -2.22 5.91
N ASP A 585 -23.18 -3.24 6.01
CA ASP A 585 -21.72 -3.11 5.97
C ASP A 585 -21.12 -3.90 4.80
N VAL A 586 -19.81 -3.75 4.55
CA VAL A 586 -19.09 -4.48 3.51
C VAL A 586 -17.80 -5.11 4.04
N MET A 587 -17.55 -6.35 3.61
CA MET A 587 -16.35 -7.12 3.87
C MET A 587 -15.73 -7.58 2.54
N PRO A 588 -14.39 -7.55 2.41
CA PRO A 588 -13.41 -7.17 3.43
C PRO A 588 -13.19 -5.66 3.59
N TYR A 589 -13.18 -4.89 2.48
CA TYR A 589 -12.69 -3.50 2.50
C TYR A 589 -13.39 -2.45 1.61
N ASN A 590 -14.17 -2.82 0.58
CA ASN A 590 -14.61 -1.90 -0.48
C ASN A 590 -15.78 -0.96 -0.10
N ILE A 591 -15.59 -0.09 0.91
CA ILE A 591 -16.56 0.90 1.40
C ILE A 591 -17.06 1.85 0.29
N ALA A 592 -16.21 2.13 -0.71
CA ALA A 592 -16.56 2.93 -1.88
C ALA A 592 -17.78 2.41 -2.66
N LEU A 593 -18.04 1.10 -2.64
CA LEU A 593 -19.25 0.51 -3.24
C LEU A 593 -20.53 1.01 -2.56
N LEU A 594 -20.56 0.95 -1.23
CA LEU A 594 -21.72 1.36 -0.42
C LEU A 594 -22.03 2.85 -0.63
N TYR A 595 -20.98 3.69 -0.64
CA TYR A 595 -21.14 5.11 -0.91
C TYR A 595 -21.66 5.38 -2.33
N ALA A 596 -21.09 4.71 -3.34
CA ALA A 596 -21.44 4.94 -4.73
C ALA A 596 -22.91 4.61 -5.05
N TYR A 597 -23.50 3.61 -4.40
CA TYR A 597 -24.93 3.31 -4.53
C TYR A 597 -25.82 4.02 -3.48
N GLY A 598 -25.25 4.85 -2.61
CA GLY A 598 -25.98 5.60 -1.60
C GLY A 598 -26.62 4.71 -0.52
N ALA A 599 -25.96 3.60 -0.16
CA ALA A 599 -26.41 2.68 0.87
C ALA A 599 -26.38 3.31 2.27
N ASN A 600 -27.16 2.75 3.21
CA ASN A 600 -27.13 3.14 4.61
C ASN A 600 -26.00 2.40 5.34
N TRP A 601 -24.78 2.94 5.27
CA TRP A 601 -23.59 2.28 5.82
C TRP A 601 -23.58 2.29 7.35
N LYS A 602 -23.41 1.10 7.93
CA LYS A 602 -23.33 0.87 9.37
C LYS A 602 -22.10 -0.02 9.70
N PRO A 603 -20.89 0.56 9.78
CA PRO A 603 -19.66 -0.20 9.90
C PRO A 603 -19.57 -1.08 11.13
N ARG A 604 -18.76 -2.15 11.04
CA ARG A 604 -18.10 -2.76 12.20
C ARG A 604 -16.87 -1.93 12.64
N PRO A 605 -16.45 -1.97 13.92
CA PRO A 605 -15.43 -1.08 14.47
C PRO A 605 -14.09 -1.08 13.69
N ILE A 606 -13.59 -2.25 13.27
CA ILE A 606 -12.50 -2.33 12.30
C ILE A 606 -13.12 -2.56 10.92
N MET A 607 -13.44 -1.46 10.22
CA MET A 607 -14.12 -1.43 8.92
C MET A 607 -13.31 -2.00 7.73
N GLN A 608 -12.10 -2.49 7.99
CA GLN A 608 -11.12 -2.98 7.01
C GLN A 608 -10.59 -4.32 7.51
N SER A 609 -11.01 -5.44 6.92
CA SER A 609 -10.66 -6.79 7.46
C SER A 609 -9.16 -7.00 7.61
N TYR A 610 -8.38 -6.56 6.61
CA TYR A 610 -6.92 -6.62 6.63
C TYR A 610 -6.25 -5.83 7.76
N ALA A 611 -6.98 -5.00 8.53
CA ALA A 611 -6.48 -4.24 9.68
C ALA A 611 -6.88 -4.86 11.04
N ALA A 612 -7.67 -5.94 11.06
CA ALA A 612 -8.12 -6.62 12.27
C ALA A 612 -7.12 -7.67 12.81
N TYR A 613 -5.87 -7.61 12.35
CA TYR A 613 -4.81 -8.62 12.49
C TYR A 613 -4.26 -8.86 13.91
N ALA A 614 -4.98 -8.49 14.97
CA ALA A 614 -4.62 -8.84 16.33
C ALA A 614 -5.88 -9.33 17.05
N GLY A 615 -5.79 -10.43 17.81
CA GLY A 615 -6.97 -11.05 18.44
C GLY A 615 -7.92 -10.10 19.21
N PRO A 616 -7.46 -9.06 19.93
CA PRO A 616 -8.35 -8.06 20.54
C PRO A 616 -9.18 -7.23 19.55
N LEU A 617 -8.71 -7.07 18.31
CA LEU A 617 -9.39 -6.33 17.23
C LEU A 617 -10.42 -7.22 16.53
N ASP A 618 -10.05 -8.44 16.16
CA ASP A 618 -11.00 -9.42 15.59
C ASP A 618 -12.10 -9.78 16.61
N SER A 619 -11.74 -9.98 17.89
CA SER A 619 -12.71 -10.18 18.99
C SER A 619 -13.70 -9.01 19.14
N LEU A 620 -13.29 -7.77 18.83
CA LEU A 620 -14.17 -6.61 18.83
C LEU A 620 -15.18 -6.66 17.67
N ASN A 621 -14.75 -7.04 16.46
CA ASN A 621 -15.64 -7.24 15.32
C ASN A 621 -16.58 -8.44 15.54
N ALA A 622 -16.07 -9.59 15.99
CA ALA A 622 -16.89 -10.76 16.33
C ALA A 622 -17.97 -10.43 17.37
N SER A 623 -17.59 -9.71 18.43
CA SER A 623 -18.53 -9.25 19.47
C SER A 623 -19.56 -8.25 18.94
N TYR A 624 -19.14 -7.34 18.05
CA TYR A 624 -20.04 -6.40 17.39
C TYR A 624 -21.07 -7.13 16.51
N ASN A 625 -20.62 -8.10 15.70
CA ASN A 625 -21.47 -8.88 14.79
C ASN A 625 -22.47 -9.78 15.55
N LYS A 626 -22.10 -10.33 16.72
CA LYS A 626 -23.07 -11.01 17.62
C LYS A 626 -24.07 -10.05 18.26
N SER A 627 -23.68 -8.81 18.55
CA SER A 627 -24.53 -7.86 19.26
C SER A 627 -25.78 -7.43 18.48
N LYS A 628 -26.78 -6.86 19.18
CA LYS A 628 -27.94 -6.19 18.54
C LYS A 628 -27.56 -4.95 17.71
N LYS A 629 -26.29 -4.49 17.75
CA LYS A 629 -25.81 -3.35 16.96
C LYS A 629 -25.42 -3.73 15.53
N ALA A 630 -25.11 -4.99 15.24
CA ALA A 630 -24.71 -5.43 13.89
C ALA A 630 -25.73 -5.03 12.81
N PRO A 631 -25.32 -4.79 11.55
CA PRO A 631 -26.24 -4.51 10.46
C PRO A 631 -27.06 -5.76 10.08
N PRO A 632 -28.34 -5.61 9.70
CA PRO A 632 -29.15 -6.72 9.21
C PRO A 632 -28.69 -7.26 7.85
N TYR A 633 -27.90 -6.50 7.08
CA TYR A 633 -27.31 -6.93 5.82
C TYR A 633 -25.79 -6.74 5.81
N LEU A 634 -25.10 -7.59 5.06
CA LEU A 634 -23.66 -7.53 4.85
C LEU A 634 -23.35 -7.91 3.40
N LEU A 635 -22.56 -7.10 2.70
CA LEU A 635 -21.93 -7.51 1.45
C LEU A 635 -20.61 -8.21 1.75
N TYR A 636 -20.44 -9.44 1.30
CA TYR A 636 -19.22 -10.23 1.50
C TYR A 636 -18.55 -10.56 0.16
N SER A 637 -17.26 -10.28 0.04
CA SER A 637 -16.40 -10.70 -1.07
C SER A 637 -15.29 -11.63 -0.56
N PHE A 638 -14.90 -12.62 -1.37
CA PHE A 638 -13.85 -13.57 -1.03
C PHE A 638 -12.53 -13.08 -1.65
N THR A 639 -11.90 -12.12 -0.98
CA THR A 639 -10.65 -11.49 -1.37
C THR A 639 -9.88 -11.03 -0.13
N SER A 640 -8.56 -10.85 -0.25
CA SER A 640 -7.67 -10.35 0.81
C SER A 640 -6.46 -9.70 0.15
N ILE A 641 -5.46 -9.30 0.94
CA ILE A 641 -4.20 -8.69 0.49
C ILE A 641 -3.03 -9.66 0.62
N ASP A 642 -1.93 -9.36 -0.09
CA ASP A 642 -0.59 -9.92 0.16
C ASP A 642 -0.57 -11.47 0.34
N ASP A 643 -1.25 -12.21 -0.56
CA ASP A 643 -1.41 -13.68 -0.56
C ASP A 643 -1.93 -14.31 0.76
N GLN A 644 -2.66 -13.54 1.56
CA GLN A 644 -3.41 -14.06 2.70
C GLN A 644 -4.67 -14.80 2.24
N TYR A 645 -5.05 -15.85 2.97
CA TYR A 645 -6.29 -16.57 2.72
C TYR A 645 -7.48 -15.77 3.31
N PRO A 646 -8.53 -15.40 2.53
CA PRO A 646 -9.56 -14.45 2.98
C PRO A 646 -10.36 -14.82 4.24
N PHE A 647 -10.31 -16.08 4.67
CA PHE A 647 -10.91 -16.54 5.92
C PHE A 647 -9.99 -16.42 7.14
N PHE A 648 -8.75 -15.93 6.97
CA PHE A 648 -7.76 -15.71 8.03
C PHE A 648 -7.53 -14.22 8.37
N ASP A 649 -8.17 -13.28 7.64
CA ASP A 649 -8.22 -11.86 8.00
C ASP A 649 -8.89 -11.63 9.38
N GLU A 650 -10.08 -12.22 9.56
CA GLU A 650 -10.92 -12.10 10.77
C GLU A 650 -11.42 -13.50 11.23
N PRO A 651 -10.53 -14.42 11.65
CA PRO A 651 -10.86 -15.82 11.93
C PRO A 651 -11.86 -16.05 13.07
N LEU A 652 -11.98 -15.15 14.04
CA LEU A 652 -12.95 -15.20 15.13
C LEU A 652 -14.31 -14.62 14.72
N THR A 653 -14.31 -13.62 13.83
CA THR A 653 -15.54 -13.07 13.23
C THR A 653 -16.16 -14.04 12.23
N LEU A 654 -15.37 -14.82 11.48
CA LEU A 654 -15.88 -15.75 10.47
C LEU A 654 -16.91 -16.78 10.98
N PRO A 655 -16.71 -17.52 12.10
CA PRO A 655 -17.74 -18.35 12.71
C PRO A 655 -19.08 -17.62 12.86
N THR A 656 -19.03 -16.40 13.42
CA THR A 656 -20.19 -15.54 13.66
C THR A 656 -20.93 -15.20 12.36
N LEU A 657 -20.21 -14.87 11.28
CA LEU A 657 -20.83 -14.58 9.98
C LEU A 657 -21.54 -15.81 9.40
N LEU A 658 -20.96 -16.99 9.61
CA LEU A 658 -21.50 -18.24 9.11
C LEU A 658 -22.61 -18.83 10.01
N SER A 659 -22.74 -18.36 11.27
CA SER A 659 -23.80 -18.72 12.22
C SER A 659 -25.00 -17.77 12.18
N ASP A 660 -24.76 -16.45 12.23
CA ASP A 660 -25.79 -15.42 12.40
C ASP A 660 -26.35 -14.91 11.07
N TYR A 661 -25.67 -15.15 9.95
CA TYR A 661 -26.12 -14.72 8.63
C TYR A 661 -26.39 -15.91 7.68
N GLU A 662 -27.18 -15.63 6.66
CA GLU A 662 -27.58 -16.52 5.57
C GLU A 662 -27.53 -15.76 4.24
N ILE A 663 -27.48 -16.46 3.10
CA ILE A 663 -27.50 -15.81 1.79
C ILE A 663 -28.90 -15.26 1.50
N ALA A 664 -28.98 -13.98 1.13
CA ALA A 664 -30.25 -13.26 1.01
C ALA A 664 -30.98 -13.46 -0.33
N SER A 665 -30.27 -13.81 -1.41
CA SER A 665 -30.84 -14.02 -2.75
C SER A 665 -30.47 -15.40 -3.31
N ALA A 666 -31.42 -16.02 -4.01
CA ALA A 666 -31.27 -17.35 -4.61
C ALA A 666 -30.62 -17.32 -6.01
N ASP A 667 -30.34 -16.13 -6.57
CA ASP A 667 -29.67 -15.89 -7.87
C ASP A 667 -28.18 -16.28 -7.89
N THR A 668 -27.85 -17.36 -7.18
CA THR A 668 -26.57 -18.07 -7.19
C THR A 668 -26.12 -18.53 -8.58
N ALA A 669 -27.03 -18.53 -9.57
CA ALA A 669 -26.71 -18.68 -10.99
C ALA A 669 -25.77 -17.58 -11.53
N SER A 670 -25.72 -16.39 -10.92
CA SER A 670 -24.77 -15.32 -11.27
C SER A 670 -23.45 -15.37 -10.49
N ALA A 671 -23.21 -16.36 -9.63
CA ALA A 671 -22.03 -16.41 -8.77
C ALA A 671 -20.69 -16.56 -9.52
N ASP A 672 -20.71 -16.95 -10.80
CA ASP A 672 -19.53 -16.95 -11.67
C ASP A 672 -19.14 -15.53 -12.18
N THR A 673 -20.01 -14.53 -11.99
CA THR A 673 -19.78 -13.12 -12.39
C THR A 673 -19.97 -12.11 -11.27
N ALA A 674 -20.63 -12.47 -10.16
CA ALA A 674 -20.87 -11.60 -9.02
C ALA A 674 -19.62 -11.41 -8.16
N SER A 675 -19.27 -10.16 -7.84
CA SER A 675 -18.12 -9.83 -7.00
C SER A 675 -18.41 -9.85 -5.49
N TYR A 676 -19.70 -9.94 -5.09
CA TYR A 676 -20.17 -9.92 -3.71
C TYR A 676 -21.36 -10.87 -3.52
N LEU A 677 -21.48 -11.45 -2.33
CA LEU A 677 -22.67 -12.10 -1.81
C LEU A 677 -23.42 -11.12 -0.92
N LEU A 678 -24.74 -11.01 -1.10
CA LEU A 678 -25.60 -10.36 -0.13
C LEU A 678 -25.98 -11.36 0.97
N LEU A 679 -25.53 -11.08 2.19
CA LEU A 679 -25.86 -11.83 3.38
C LEU A 679 -26.93 -11.07 4.18
N ARG A 680 -27.94 -11.79 4.67
CA ARG A 680 -28.99 -11.31 5.58
C ARG A 680 -28.79 -11.93 6.94
N ARG A 681 -28.99 -11.17 8.02
CA ARG A 681 -28.97 -11.70 9.38
C ARG A 681 -30.22 -12.54 9.65
N LYS A 682 -30.04 -13.74 10.22
CA LYS A 682 -31.13 -14.63 10.64
C LYS A 682 -31.93 -14.00 11.78
N LEU A 683 -33.24 -14.27 11.81
CA LEU A 683 -34.11 -13.89 12.94
C LEU A 683 -33.74 -14.64 14.22
N THR A 684 -33.37 -15.91 14.08
CA THR A 684 -32.91 -16.78 15.17
C THR A 684 -31.48 -17.22 14.85
N PRO A 685 -30.45 -16.60 15.46
CA PRO A 685 -29.06 -17.01 15.30
C PRO A 685 -28.86 -18.48 15.64
N THR A 686 -28.03 -19.17 14.85
CA THR A 686 -27.74 -20.59 15.07
C THR A 686 -26.65 -20.73 16.14
N ALA A 687 -26.93 -21.45 17.23
CA ALA A 687 -26.05 -21.50 18.41
C ALA A 687 -24.76 -22.30 18.13
N GLU A 688 -23.63 -21.59 18.09
CA GLU A 688 -22.31 -22.22 17.91
C GLU A 688 -21.95 -23.12 19.09
N THR A 689 -21.84 -24.43 18.84
CA THR A 689 -21.37 -25.39 19.85
C THR A 689 -19.92 -25.78 19.56
N TYR A 690 -19.03 -25.43 20.49
CA TYR A 690 -17.60 -25.71 20.39
C TYR A 690 -17.26 -27.05 21.06
N SER A 691 -16.58 -27.92 20.33
CA SER A 691 -16.06 -29.20 20.82
C SER A 691 -14.55 -29.27 20.62
N ARG A 692 -13.84 -29.86 21.59
CA ARG A 692 -12.39 -30.02 21.51
C ARG A 692 -12.05 -31.29 20.74
N LEU A 693 -11.39 -31.16 19.58
CA LEU A 693 -11.05 -32.31 18.72
C LEU A 693 -9.66 -32.87 18.99
N GLY A 694 -8.78 -32.10 19.65
CA GLY A 694 -7.49 -32.57 20.15
C GLY A 694 -6.43 -31.47 20.22
N ARG A 695 -5.31 -31.74 20.89
CA ARG A 695 -4.12 -30.88 20.91
C ARG A 695 -2.92 -31.67 20.40
N GLN A 696 -2.09 -31.05 19.58
CA GLN A 696 -0.89 -31.65 19.00
C GLN A 696 0.30 -30.70 19.16
N GLN A 697 1.50 -31.25 19.24
CA GLN A 697 2.74 -30.50 19.05
C GLN A 697 3.28 -30.84 17.66
N VAL A 698 3.60 -29.81 16.88
CA VAL A 698 4.01 -29.99 15.47
C VAL A 698 5.24 -29.14 15.21
N SER A 699 6.28 -29.70 14.62
CA SER A 699 7.46 -28.94 14.21
C SER A 699 7.17 -28.14 12.93
N LEU A 700 7.83 -27.00 12.77
CA LEU A 700 7.75 -26.24 11.51
C LEU A 700 8.15 -27.14 10.33
N GLY A 701 7.38 -27.06 9.24
CA GLY A 701 7.56 -27.92 8.06
C GLY A 701 6.94 -29.32 8.14
N GLN A 702 6.48 -29.78 9.30
CA GLN A 702 5.79 -31.07 9.43
C GLN A 702 4.28 -30.95 9.16
N PRO A 703 3.66 -31.92 8.47
CA PRO A 703 2.21 -31.93 8.25
C PRO A 703 1.46 -32.36 9.52
N ALA A 704 0.38 -31.66 9.84
CA ALA A 704 -0.61 -32.03 10.83
C ALA A 704 -1.88 -32.53 10.14
N LEU A 705 -2.36 -33.72 10.53
CA LEU A 705 -3.62 -34.27 10.03
C LEU A 705 -4.80 -33.47 10.60
N VAL A 706 -5.68 -32.98 9.72
CA VAL A 706 -6.88 -32.25 10.15
C VAL A 706 -7.96 -33.25 10.59
N PRO A 707 -8.44 -33.21 11.85
CA PRO A 707 -9.52 -34.08 12.29
C PRO A 707 -10.80 -33.80 11.49
N LYS A 708 -11.38 -34.86 10.90
CA LYS A 708 -12.66 -34.79 10.19
C LYS A 708 -13.81 -35.17 11.11
N LYS A 709 -14.86 -34.35 11.10
CA LYS A 709 -16.15 -34.63 11.73
C LYS A 709 -17.26 -34.25 10.76
N THR A 710 -18.22 -35.15 10.58
CA THR A 710 -19.44 -34.85 9.82
C THR A 710 -20.23 -33.77 10.55
N ASN A 711 -20.83 -32.83 9.80
CA ASN A 711 -21.64 -31.72 10.33
C ASN A 711 -20.92 -30.76 11.29
N GLN A 712 -19.58 -30.68 11.24
CA GLN A 712 -18.78 -29.71 12.01
C GLN A 712 -17.68 -29.08 11.17
N PHE A 713 -17.47 -27.78 11.38
CA PHE A 713 -16.29 -27.09 10.86
C PHE A 713 -15.12 -27.28 11.82
N THR A 714 -14.04 -27.91 11.35
CA THR A 714 -12.77 -27.95 12.07
C THR A 714 -12.00 -26.66 11.88
N TYR A 715 -11.65 -26.03 13.00
CA TYR A 715 -10.74 -24.90 13.12
C TYR A 715 -9.46 -25.33 13.83
N VAL A 716 -8.34 -24.64 13.58
CA VAL A 716 -7.08 -24.81 14.33
C VAL A 716 -6.71 -23.51 15.03
N LYS A 717 -6.43 -23.60 16.33
CA LYS A 717 -5.81 -22.53 17.11
C LYS A 717 -4.33 -22.83 17.19
N ALA A 718 -3.51 -22.01 16.52
CA ALA A 718 -2.06 -22.20 16.45
C ALA A 718 -1.34 -21.10 17.23
N ARG A 719 -0.62 -21.49 18.28
CA ARG A 719 0.26 -20.58 19.03
C ARG A 719 1.69 -20.76 18.55
N VAL A 720 2.12 -19.82 17.71
CA VAL A 720 3.51 -19.70 17.26
C VAL A 720 4.14 -18.51 17.97
N ASN A 721 5.21 -18.76 18.71
CA ASN A 721 5.96 -17.75 19.43
C ASN A 721 7.15 -17.27 18.60
N LEU A 722 7.60 -16.04 18.87
CA LEU A 722 8.89 -15.55 18.39
C LEU A 722 10.00 -15.94 19.38
N SER A 723 11.11 -16.44 18.85
CA SER A 723 12.35 -16.63 19.60
C SER A 723 12.87 -15.29 20.13
N LEU A 724 13.89 -15.29 21.00
CA LEU A 724 14.54 -14.03 21.44
C LEU A 724 15.08 -13.22 20.25
N TRP A 725 15.66 -13.90 19.25
CA TRP A 725 16.10 -13.28 18.00
C TRP A 725 14.94 -12.77 17.14
N GLY A 726 13.85 -13.54 17.05
CA GLY A 726 12.63 -13.12 16.35
C GLY A 726 12.00 -11.87 16.96
N LYS A 727 11.96 -11.78 18.31
CA LYS A 727 11.47 -10.58 19.04
C LYS A 727 12.33 -9.35 18.74
N LEU A 728 13.65 -9.48 18.80
CA LEU A 728 14.58 -8.39 18.50
C LEU A 728 14.45 -7.93 17.04
N LEU A 729 14.40 -8.87 16.08
CA LEU A 729 14.28 -8.56 14.66
C LEU A 729 12.93 -7.90 14.33
N ASN A 730 11.82 -8.36 14.92
CA ASN A 730 10.50 -7.75 14.74
C ASN A 730 10.46 -6.32 15.29
N PHE A 731 11.11 -6.07 16.44
CA PHE A 731 11.21 -4.73 17.00
C PHE A 731 11.99 -3.79 16.08
N VAL A 732 13.22 -4.16 15.71
CA VAL A 732 14.14 -3.30 14.93
C VAL A 732 13.67 -3.12 13.48
N TYR A 733 13.19 -4.18 12.83
CA TYR A 733 12.84 -4.16 11.41
C TYR A 733 11.53 -4.93 11.14
N LYS A 734 11.61 -6.09 10.49
CA LYS A 734 10.50 -7.02 10.23
C LYS A 734 11.02 -8.45 10.22
N ILE A 735 10.14 -9.40 10.48
CA ILE A 735 10.47 -10.84 10.44
C ILE A 735 10.15 -11.43 9.06
N PRO A 736 10.83 -12.51 8.63
CA PRO A 736 10.40 -13.30 7.47
C PRO A 736 8.99 -13.84 7.71
N PRO A 737 8.09 -13.85 6.72
CA PRO A 737 6.70 -14.26 6.91
C PRO A 737 6.56 -15.69 7.44
N LEU A 738 5.51 -15.88 8.24
CA LEU A 738 4.99 -17.20 8.61
C LEU A 738 3.93 -17.58 7.57
N HIS A 739 3.91 -18.84 7.16
CA HIS A 739 2.94 -19.34 6.19
C HIS A 739 2.22 -20.57 6.72
N ILE A 740 1.02 -20.79 6.20
CA ILE A 740 0.30 -22.05 6.31
C ILE A 740 0.15 -22.65 4.93
N SER A 741 0.58 -23.89 4.77
CA SER A 741 0.29 -24.69 3.58
C SER A 741 -0.87 -25.63 3.87
N ILE A 742 -1.82 -25.69 2.95
CA ILE A 742 -3.03 -26.51 3.02
C ILE A 742 -2.94 -27.55 1.91
N GLU A 743 -3.08 -28.82 2.26
CA GLU A 743 -3.15 -29.96 1.33
C GLU A 743 -4.62 -30.39 1.21
N PRO A 744 -5.30 -30.13 0.08
CA PRO A 744 -6.67 -30.60 -0.14
C PRO A 744 -6.74 -32.14 -0.27
N LEU A 745 -7.95 -32.68 -0.37
CA LEU A 745 -8.17 -34.11 -0.61
C LEU A 745 -8.02 -34.45 -2.10
N GLY A 746 -7.11 -35.39 -2.39
CA GLY A 746 -6.75 -35.84 -3.73
C GLY A 746 -5.30 -35.52 -4.06
N ASP A 747 -4.83 -35.87 -5.26
CA ASP A 747 -3.46 -35.56 -5.74
C ASP A 747 -3.30 -34.09 -6.17
N THR A 748 -3.89 -33.17 -5.41
CA THR A 748 -3.76 -31.73 -5.61
C THR A 748 -2.49 -31.22 -4.91
N GLN A 749 -1.69 -30.42 -5.61
CA GLN A 749 -0.51 -29.78 -5.02
C GLN A 749 -0.90 -28.91 -3.82
N PRO A 750 -0.13 -28.93 -2.71
CA PRO A 750 -0.39 -28.06 -1.57
C PRO A 750 -0.35 -26.59 -1.96
N VAL A 751 -1.32 -25.82 -1.48
CA VAL A 751 -1.37 -24.36 -1.64
C VAL A 751 -0.73 -23.73 -0.40
N ARG A 752 -0.10 -22.56 -0.55
CA ARG A 752 0.56 -21.83 0.54
C ARG A 752 -0.07 -20.43 0.64
N TYR A 753 -0.31 -19.99 1.87
CA TYR A 753 -0.84 -18.68 2.20
C TYR A 753 0.01 -18.03 3.27
N ASP A 754 0.10 -16.71 3.25
CA ASP A 754 0.67 -15.94 4.34
C ASP A 754 -0.25 -16.01 5.56
N LEU A 755 0.37 -16.18 6.74
CA LEU A 755 -0.35 -16.40 7.99
C LEU A 755 0.04 -15.34 9.01
N ASN A 756 -0.94 -14.55 9.45
CA ASN A 756 -0.74 -13.69 10.59
C ASN A 756 -0.66 -14.49 11.90
N ARG A 757 0.49 -14.41 12.55
CA ARG A 757 0.79 -15.07 13.83
C ARG A 757 -0.10 -14.59 14.99
N GLN A 758 -0.62 -13.37 14.92
CA GLN A 758 -1.36 -12.75 16.02
C GLN A 758 -2.86 -13.09 16.03
N THR A 759 -3.43 -13.53 14.90
CA THR A 759 -4.83 -14.06 14.79
C THR A 759 -4.89 -15.59 14.67
N ALA A 760 -3.77 -16.25 14.33
CA ALA A 760 -3.67 -17.72 14.34
C ALA A 760 -4.15 -18.43 15.65
N PRO A 761 -4.03 -17.84 16.86
CA PRO A 761 -4.57 -18.43 18.09
C PRO A 761 -6.11 -18.40 18.20
N ASP A 762 -6.80 -17.57 17.41
CA ASP A 762 -8.23 -17.30 17.58
C ASP A 762 -9.09 -18.41 16.93
N GLY A 763 -8.63 -18.96 15.81
CA GLY A 763 -9.18 -20.18 15.19
C GLY A 763 -9.26 -20.10 13.66
N LEU A 764 -8.27 -20.65 12.97
CA LEU A 764 -8.22 -20.68 11.51
C LEU A 764 -9.12 -21.80 10.96
N LEU A 765 -10.02 -21.51 10.02
CA LEU A 765 -10.86 -22.52 9.37
C LEU A 765 -9.99 -23.44 8.49
N VAL A 766 -9.88 -24.72 8.86
CA VAL A 766 -8.98 -25.69 8.16
C VAL A 766 -9.67 -26.98 7.74
N SER A 767 -10.97 -27.15 8.02
CA SER A 767 -11.78 -28.23 7.40
C SER A 767 -12.04 -28.00 5.92
N HIS A 768 -12.07 -26.74 5.48
CA HIS A 768 -12.48 -26.34 4.14
C HIS A 768 -11.50 -25.34 3.52
N HIS A 769 -10.98 -25.71 2.34
CA HIS A 769 -10.27 -24.83 1.43
C HIS A 769 -11.20 -24.44 0.27
N VAL A 770 -11.39 -23.14 0.04
CA VAL A 770 -12.20 -22.61 -1.06
C VAL A 770 -11.38 -21.60 -1.87
N GLN A 771 -11.55 -21.59 -3.19
CA GLN A 771 -10.71 -20.81 -4.10
C GLN A 771 -11.40 -19.54 -4.62
N ASN A 772 -12.71 -19.43 -4.45
CA ASN A 772 -13.54 -18.37 -5.03
C ASN A 772 -14.82 -18.15 -4.22
N LEU A 773 -15.52 -17.04 -4.51
CA LEU A 773 -16.74 -16.63 -3.82
C LEU A 773 -17.88 -17.66 -3.96
N LYS A 774 -17.97 -18.37 -5.09
CA LYS A 774 -18.99 -19.39 -5.35
C LYS A 774 -18.81 -20.65 -4.49
N GLU A 775 -17.57 -21.03 -4.21
CA GLU A 775 -17.25 -22.09 -3.24
C GLU A 775 -17.46 -21.62 -1.80
N ALA A 776 -17.04 -20.39 -1.48
CA ALA A 776 -17.29 -19.78 -0.17
C ALA A 776 -18.78 -19.73 0.18
N ALA A 777 -19.64 -19.39 -0.79
CA ALA A 777 -21.10 -19.36 -0.62
C ALA A 777 -21.68 -20.70 -0.10
N LYS A 778 -21.12 -21.84 -0.51
CA LYS A 778 -21.61 -23.18 -0.10
C LYS A 778 -21.38 -23.48 1.39
N LEU A 779 -20.52 -22.72 2.06
CA LEU A 779 -20.28 -22.84 3.51
C LEU A 779 -21.42 -22.23 4.35
N TRP A 780 -22.20 -21.30 3.78
CA TRP A 780 -23.43 -20.78 4.40
C TRP A 780 -24.61 -21.75 4.24
N SER A 781 -24.65 -22.57 3.19
CA SER A 781 -25.68 -23.61 3.00
C SER A 781 -25.35 -24.95 3.70
N ALA A 782 -24.18 -25.06 4.34
CA ALA A 782 -23.71 -26.25 5.09
C ALA A 782 -23.66 -27.57 4.27
N GLN A 783 -23.58 -27.48 2.93
CA GLN A 783 -23.64 -28.63 2.02
C GLN A 783 -22.27 -29.19 1.58
N THR A 784 -21.15 -28.58 2.02
CA THR A 784 -19.81 -29.03 1.61
C THR A 784 -19.23 -30.06 2.59
N PRO A 785 -18.69 -31.20 2.10
CA PRO A 785 -17.84 -32.05 2.90
C PRO A 785 -16.46 -31.39 3.10
N ALA A 786 -15.85 -31.64 4.26
CA ALA A 786 -14.49 -31.18 4.56
C ALA A 786 -13.49 -31.71 3.50
N ASN A 787 -12.82 -30.78 2.81
CA ASN A 787 -11.98 -31.06 1.64
C ASN A 787 -10.47 -30.90 1.89
N VAL A 788 -10.04 -30.77 3.16
CA VAL A 788 -8.63 -30.68 3.56
C VAL A 788 -8.14 -32.00 4.17
N ARG A 789 -6.89 -32.37 3.88
CA ARG A 789 -6.19 -33.55 4.43
C ARG A 789 -5.22 -33.15 5.54
N THR A 790 -4.26 -32.28 5.20
CA THR A 790 -3.20 -31.83 6.12
C THR A 790 -3.04 -30.32 6.07
N ILE A 791 -2.50 -29.76 7.14
CA ILE A 791 -1.99 -28.40 7.21
C ILE A 791 -0.53 -28.43 7.67
N ARG A 792 0.27 -27.46 7.24
CA ARG A 792 1.69 -27.35 7.58
C ARG A 792 2.06 -25.91 7.83
N PHE A 793 2.58 -25.62 9.01
CA PHE A 793 3.12 -24.29 9.34
C PHE A 793 4.56 -24.20 8.85
N VAL A 794 4.87 -23.21 8.03
CA VAL A 794 6.17 -23.04 7.37
C VAL A 794 6.74 -21.67 7.75
N GLY A 795 7.92 -21.66 8.35
CA GLY A 795 8.61 -20.45 8.79
C GLY A 795 10.05 -20.74 9.16
N ASN A 796 10.84 -19.69 9.38
CA ASN A 796 12.25 -19.82 9.76
C ASN A 796 12.39 -20.16 11.26
N GLY A 797 12.97 -21.33 11.58
CA GLY A 797 13.16 -21.82 12.95
C GLY A 797 14.15 -21.02 13.82
N LEU A 798 14.91 -20.08 13.25
CA LEU A 798 15.69 -19.09 14.02
C LEU A 798 14.80 -17.98 14.58
N ILE A 799 13.66 -17.71 13.94
CA ILE A 799 12.74 -16.60 14.22
C ILE A 799 11.52 -17.09 15.01
N TYR A 800 10.99 -18.25 14.64
CA TYR A 800 9.81 -18.86 15.24
C TYR A 800 10.20 -20.06 16.10
N GLU A 801 9.67 -20.13 17.32
CA GLU A 801 9.86 -21.29 18.21
C GLU A 801 9.22 -22.55 17.59
N SER A 802 9.91 -23.69 17.68
CA SER A 802 9.45 -25.00 17.20
C SER A 802 9.86 -26.06 18.23
N PRO A 803 9.00 -27.03 18.59
CA PRO A 803 7.66 -27.29 18.04
C PRO A 803 6.61 -26.26 18.48
N ILE A 804 5.62 -26.04 17.62
CA ILE A 804 4.48 -25.16 17.88
C ILE A 804 3.32 -25.95 18.53
N GLN A 805 2.49 -25.23 19.28
CA GLN A 805 1.31 -25.80 19.94
C GLN A 805 0.06 -25.53 19.10
N ILE A 806 -0.61 -26.58 18.65
CA ILE A 806 -1.87 -26.47 17.91
C ILE A 806 -3.01 -27.19 18.63
N GLU A 807 -4.20 -26.61 18.57
CA GLU A 807 -5.44 -27.18 19.11
C GLU A 807 -6.53 -27.17 18.04
N PHE A 808 -7.11 -28.33 17.75
CA PHE A 808 -8.23 -28.46 16.84
C PHE A 808 -9.55 -28.32 17.61
N VAL A 809 -10.44 -27.49 17.10
CA VAL A 809 -11.75 -27.19 17.66
C VAL A 809 -12.80 -27.41 16.58
N GLY A 810 -13.82 -28.22 16.87
CA GLY A 810 -14.97 -28.45 16.00
C GLY A 810 -16.10 -27.51 16.38
N VAL A 811 -16.69 -26.83 15.40
CA VAL A 811 -17.85 -25.95 15.60
C VAL A 811 -19.03 -26.52 14.82
N SER A 812 -20.07 -26.95 15.52
CA SER A 812 -21.39 -27.18 14.92
C SER A 812 -22.27 -25.94 15.01
N ARG A 813 -23.26 -25.89 14.12
CA ARG A 813 -24.36 -24.93 14.09
C ARG A 813 -25.64 -25.76 14.05
#